data_AF-A0A847FMD1-F1
#
_entry.id   AF-A0A847FMD1-F1
#
_cell.length_a   1.000
_cell.length_b   1.000
_cell.length_c   1.000
_cell.angle_alpha   90.00
_cell.angle_beta   90.00
_cell.angle_gamma   90.00
#
_symmetry.space_group_name_H-M   'P 1'
#
loop_
_entity.id
_entity.type
_entity.pdbx_description
1 polymer ?
#
loop_
_entity_poly.entity_id
_entity_poly.type
_entity_poly.pdbx_seq_one_letter_code
_entity_poly.pdbx_strand_id
1 'polypeptide(L)'
;MSQKEYWDTYLRAELEAIDPDIDLIIDFEEERQARKLIMIPSESMAPLSVRTALGSVFNNVYAEGYPPLRMTRDDEATLLDVSHQLAYYRRYADRRFYKGVDYVHFVETLAQRRCADCLANDRVSSADIYVNVQPLSGAAANLAVYDALVEEGDVVMGMDLYQGGHLTHGSAFNFSGKRYHVVSYGVSKRTGQLDYDEIRSLARENRPKMIIAGFTSYPWAPDWQAFRAIADEVGAYLLADMSHPAGMIIAGAFPSPIGIADVTTFTTHKTLCGPRGAVIVSTDEDLSRLIDLAVFPGEQGGPHTQKFAAMAVAFKIAQSEPFHRLQWKIKENAAALAQGLQKRGQKLAYGGTDSHFCMLDLNGVPAAAGRGKGARGEPLRGEPAVRILDLAGIVANKNTIPGDVETSLAMGIRLGTPWLTQRGFGPAEIDQVADLIHRTVINIHPFSYLGLAGELPRGKIDLDVFEELKAEVAALAARGVAETEGEGREYPHYYRIWDVPSSHYPGLKTAEGPGLDAALEAARSGALLLDRSDAGLLRVSGDRAAASLQQILTSDVGALEPGQCQLAFLLNEDSLVIDDVAILRLRTDEQGRDRYLLRTNAANHERVKAWLRAMGDGYTLFDGHDVLAKVEGPIIVDDLRHVMTDETGCLVGLALHGPKGARVLEAVGALPGYRFDHGGGHVELAVPAGQVQAVYDRLAEAGATAAGSGSAEAVRALREAAGLPDYSRYPHYGPDSGRPTGLEMYQAGHANRFELCVPYFVGHRNLDPVRIRPDLPVFEWQEPEDAPPQRTPLYDWHKAHTRKAIPFAGWDMPVWYTGVLDEHKAVRTAAGLFDVAHMGVL
;
A
#
# COMPACT_ATOMS: atom_id res chain seq x y z
N MET A 1 39.37 21.28 0.63
CA MET A 1 38.54 21.24 1.85
C MET A 1 39.41 21.51 3.07
N SER A 2 39.13 22.56 3.84
CA SER A 2 39.78 22.79 5.14
C SER A 2 39.28 21.77 6.18
N GLN A 3 40.00 21.59 7.29
CA GLN A 3 39.54 20.69 8.37
C GLN A 3 38.19 21.12 8.95
N LYS A 4 37.95 22.43 9.02
CA LYS A 4 36.66 22.99 9.45
C LYS A 4 35.56 22.66 8.45
N GLU A 5 35.81 22.87 7.17
CA GLU A 5 34.88 22.57 6.08
C GLU A 5 34.55 21.07 6.01
N TYR A 6 35.52 20.18 6.21
CA TYR A 6 35.25 18.75 6.36
C TYR A 6 34.29 18.46 7.53
N TRP A 7 34.55 19.07 8.68
CA TRP A 7 33.72 18.88 9.86
C TRP A 7 32.29 19.36 9.66
N ASP A 8 32.15 20.57 9.12
CA ASP A 8 30.85 21.22 8.92
C ASP A 8 30.05 20.52 7.80
N THR A 9 30.71 20.07 6.72
CA THR A 9 30.03 19.41 5.59
C THR A 9 29.79 17.92 5.79
N TYR A 10 30.70 17.15 6.37
CA TYR A 10 30.55 15.69 6.46
C TYR A 10 30.10 15.16 7.82
N LEU A 11 30.48 15.82 8.93
CA LEU A 11 30.24 15.29 10.28
C LEU A 11 29.12 16.01 11.04
N ARG A 12 28.74 17.22 10.63
CA ARG A 12 27.76 18.07 11.33
C ARG A 12 26.60 18.56 10.48
N ALA A 13 26.64 18.34 9.18
CA ALA A 13 25.52 18.74 8.34
C ALA A 13 24.28 17.92 8.71
N GLU A 14 23.14 18.61 8.78
CA GLU A 14 21.84 17.98 8.98
C GLU A 14 21.44 17.16 7.75
N LEU A 15 20.53 16.20 7.92
CA LEU A 15 20.13 15.28 6.85
C LEU A 15 19.64 16.02 5.60
N GLU A 16 18.70 16.96 5.75
CA GLU A 16 18.15 17.80 4.67
C GLU A 16 19.25 18.47 3.82
N ALA A 17 20.35 18.89 4.44
CA ALA A 17 21.45 19.57 3.75
C ALA A 17 22.35 18.60 2.95
N ILE A 18 22.37 17.32 3.30
CA ILE A 18 23.21 16.29 2.68
C ILE A 18 22.44 15.45 1.67
N ASP A 19 21.23 15.06 2.03
CA ASP A 19 20.36 14.17 1.28
C ASP A 19 18.88 14.60 1.45
N PRO A 20 18.46 15.68 0.77
CA PRO A 20 17.07 16.16 0.84
C PRO A 20 16.06 15.15 0.30
N ASP A 21 16.50 14.20 -0.54
CA ASP A 21 15.62 13.14 -1.06
C ASP A 21 15.24 12.15 0.06
N ILE A 22 16.21 11.75 0.90
CA ILE A 22 15.93 10.88 2.06
C ILE A 22 15.12 11.63 3.13
N ASP A 23 15.41 12.91 3.35
CA ASP A 23 14.63 13.77 4.25
C ASP A 23 13.14 13.81 3.82
N LEU A 24 12.88 14.09 2.55
CA LEU A 24 11.54 14.07 1.95
C LEU A 24 10.84 12.69 2.11
N ILE A 25 11.56 11.59 1.93
CA ILE A 25 11.00 10.25 2.08
C ILE A 25 10.65 9.95 3.55
N ILE A 26 11.45 10.45 4.50
CA ILE A 26 11.13 10.35 5.94
C ILE A 26 9.84 11.13 6.24
N ASP A 27 9.70 12.35 5.72
CA ASP A 27 8.49 13.15 5.87
C ASP A 27 7.26 12.42 5.30
N PHE A 28 7.37 11.79 4.12
CA PHE A 28 6.27 10.98 3.58
C PHE A 28 5.88 9.79 4.48
N GLU A 29 6.84 9.16 5.14
CA GLU A 29 6.55 8.07 6.08
C GLU A 29 5.91 8.59 7.38
N GLU A 30 6.36 9.73 7.90
CA GLU A 30 5.72 10.40 9.04
C GLU A 30 4.26 10.77 8.73
N GLU A 31 4.02 11.33 7.54
CA GLU A 31 2.67 11.62 7.07
C GLU A 31 1.82 10.37 6.89
N ARG A 32 2.37 9.28 6.35
CA ARG A 32 1.68 7.99 6.26
C ARG A 32 1.21 7.52 7.64
N GLN A 33 2.10 7.59 8.63
CA GLN A 33 1.85 7.18 10.01
C GLN A 33 0.78 8.03 10.70
N ALA A 34 0.76 9.34 10.44
CA ALA A 34 -0.24 10.26 10.96
C ALA A 34 -1.61 10.07 10.29
N ARG A 35 -1.65 9.89 8.96
CA ARG A 35 -2.89 9.89 8.17
C ARG A 35 -3.60 8.55 8.12
N LYS A 36 -2.91 7.42 8.34
CA LYS A 36 -3.50 6.08 8.24
C LYS A 36 -3.83 5.46 9.61
N LEU A 37 -4.81 4.55 9.58
CA LEU A 37 -5.14 3.66 10.70
C LEU A 37 -4.28 2.40 10.60
N ILE A 38 -3.14 2.39 11.27
CA ILE A 38 -2.21 1.25 11.26
C ILE A 38 -2.68 0.17 12.24
N MET A 39 -2.92 -1.03 11.70
CA MET A 39 -3.49 -2.17 12.42
C MET A 39 -2.64 -3.44 12.28
N ILE A 40 -1.36 -3.33 11.93
CA ILE A 40 -0.44 -4.46 11.93
C ILE A 40 -0.08 -4.77 13.41
N PRO A 41 -0.40 -5.97 13.96
CA PRO A 41 -0.20 -6.24 15.40
C PRO A 41 1.26 -6.21 15.87
N SER A 42 2.19 -6.40 14.94
CA SER A 42 3.63 -6.34 15.20
C SER A 42 4.23 -4.94 15.08
N GLU A 43 3.42 -3.93 14.77
CA GLU A 43 3.85 -2.54 14.69
C GLU A 43 3.37 -1.74 15.90
N SER A 44 4.21 -0.81 16.33
CA SER A 44 3.94 0.18 17.36
C SER A 44 4.85 1.40 17.15
N MET A 45 4.52 2.51 17.79
CA MET A 45 5.33 3.71 17.80
C MET A 45 6.38 3.61 18.91
N ALA A 46 7.66 3.73 18.56
CA ALA A 46 8.74 3.81 19.54
C ALA A 46 8.80 5.24 20.11
N PRO A 47 8.79 5.43 21.45
CA PRO A 47 8.86 6.75 22.06
C PRO A 47 10.05 7.57 21.55
N LEU A 48 9.88 8.88 21.41
CA LEU A 48 10.94 9.79 20.95
C LEU A 48 12.25 9.60 21.73
N SER A 49 12.19 9.44 23.06
CA SER A 49 13.36 9.19 23.90
C SER A 49 14.11 7.90 23.55
N VAL A 50 13.41 6.86 23.09
CA VAL A 50 14.00 5.62 22.59
C VAL A 50 14.67 5.87 21.23
N ARG A 51 14.02 6.60 20.32
CA ARG A 51 14.61 6.99 19.01
C ARG A 51 15.85 7.86 19.18
N THR A 52 15.83 8.83 20.10
CA THR A 52 17.00 9.67 20.45
C THR A 52 18.17 8.84 20.96
N ALA A 53 17.93 7.88 21.86
CA ALA A 53 18.98 6.99 22.34
C ALA A 53 19.54 6.08 21.23
N LEU A 54 18.67 5.62 20.31
CA LEU A 54 19.06 4.81 19.16
C LEU A 54 19.96 5.57 18.16
N GLY A 55 19.69 6.86 17.93
CA GLY A 55 20.49 7.74 17.08
C GLY A 55 21.74 8.34 17.74
N SER A 56 22.15 7.84 18.91
CA SER A 56 23.27 8.40 19.67
C SER A 56 24.66 7.93 19.19
N VAL A 57 25.71 8.58 19.70
CA VAL A 57 27.12 8.29 19.38
C VAL A 57 27.57 6.86 19.72
N PHE A 58 26.79 6.10 20.49
CA PHE A 58 27.03 4.68 20.72
C PHE A 58 27.06 3.87 19.41
N ASN A 59 26.45 4.37 18.33
CA ASN A 59 26.53 3.75 17.00
C ASN A 59 27.97 3.55 16.50
N ASN A 60 28.93 4.33 17.00
CA ASN A 60 30.32 4.30 16.56
C ASN A 60 31.20 3.29 17.33
N VAL A 61 30.67 2.62 18.35
CA VAL A 61 31.49 1.86 19.31
C VAL A 61 31.44 0.36 19.05
N TYR A 62 32.61 -0.25 18.83
CA TYR A 62 32.78 -1.70 18.68
C TYR A 62 33.09 -2.34 20.03
N ALA A 63 32.27 -3.29 20.49
CA ALA A 63 32.33 -3.78 21.88
C ALA A 63 32.11 -5.30 22.01
N GLU A 64 32.80 -6.10 21.21
CA GLU A 64 32.74 -7.58 21.28
C GLU A 64 33.02 -8.13 22.69
N GLY A 65 32.27 -9.16 23.07
CA GLY A 65 32.25 -9.74 24.42
C GLY A 65 31.17 -9.14 25.32
N TYR A 66 31.29 -9.41 26.62
CA TYR A 66 30.27 -9.12 27.62
C TYR A 66 30.81 -8.24 28.76
N PRO A 67 29.93 -7.50 29.46
CA PRO A 67 30.30 -6.80 30.68
C PRO A 67 30.83 -7.73 31.78
N PRO A 68 31.55 -7.20 32.78
CA PRO A 68 31.94 -7.98 33.95
C PRO A 68 30.73 -8.60 34.65
N LEU A 69 30.81 -9.88 35.01
CA LEU A 69 29.73 -10.63 35.68
C LEU A 69 29.26 -9.97 36.99
N ARG A 70 30.12 -9.20 37.66
CA ARG A 70 29.74 -8.41 38.83
C ARG A 70 28.67 -7.38 38.47
N MET A 71 28.88 -6.62 37.38
CA MET A 71 27.95 -5.55 36.98
C MET A 71 26.59 -6.12 36.54
N THR A 72 26.53 -7.32 35.96
CA THR A 72 25.24 -7.94 35.59
C THR A 72 24.41 -8.33 36.82
N ARG A 73 24.99 -8.28 38.03
CA ARG A 73 24.36 -8.61 39.31
C ARG A 73 24.18 -7.39 40.23
N ASP A 74 24.77 -6.26 39.88
CA ASP A 74 24.61 -5.01 40.63
C ASP A 74 23.18 -4.46 40.44
N ASP A 75 22.65 -3.80 41.47
CA ASP A 75 21.40 -3.04 41.35
C ASP A 75 21.60 -1.75 40.51
N GLU A 76 20.49 -1.15 40.06
CA GLU A 76 20.55 0.04 39.19
C GLU A 76 21.28 1.23 39.87
N ALA A 77 21.16 1.40 41.18
CA ALA A 77 21.84 2.48 41.90
C ALA A 77 23.36 2.29 41.91
N THR A 78 23.82 1.06 42.14
CA THR A 78 25.22 0.67 42.13
C THR A 78 25.80 0.74 40.72
N LEU A 79 25.03 0.35 39.70
CA LEU A 79 25.41 0.51 38.30
C LEU A 79 25.60 1.98 37.91
N LEU A 80 24.77 2.88 38.44
CA LEU A 80 24.83 4.31 38.18
C LEU A 80 25.83 5.07 39.07
N ASP A 81 26.48 4.42 40.04
CA ASP A 81 27.68 4.96 40.68
C ASP A 81 28.87 4.85 39.71
N VAL A 82 28.89 5.76 38.73
CA VAL A 82 29.90 5.80 37.67
C VAL A 82 31.32 5.87 38.24
N SER A 83 31.52 6.59 39.34
CA SER A 83 32.84 6.73 39.97
C SER A 83 33.33 5.38 40.53
N HIS A 84 32.45 4.67 41.24
CA HIS A 84 32.72 3.33 41.72
C HIS A 84 33.00 2.37 40.57
N GLN A 85 32.13 2.31 39.55
CA GLN A 85 32.29 1.38 38.43
C GLN A 85 33.58 1.64 37.63
N LEU A 86 33.92 2.91 37.37
CA LEU A 86 35.16 3.26 36.69
C LEU A 86 36.41 2.96 37.51
N ALA A 87 36.35 3.01 38.85
CA ALA A 87 37.46 2.59 39.70
C ALA A 87 37.76 1.08 39.53
N TYR A 88 36.72 0.24 39.49
CA TYR A 88 36.87 -1.19 39.21
C TYR A 88 37.38 -1.44 37.80
N TYR A 89 36.82 -0.76 36.80
CA TYR A 89 37.24 -0.87 35.40
C TYR A 89 38.75 -0.60 35.24
N ARG A 90 39.24 0.51 35.82
CA ARG A 90 40.66 0.89 35.78
C ARG A 90 41.57 -0.10 36.50
N ARG A 91 41.05 -0.83 37.50
CA ARG A 91 41.84 -1.74 38.33
C ARG A 91 41.89 -3.17 37.80
N TYR A 92 40.77 -3.71 37.34
CA TYR A 92 40.58 -5.16 37.16
C TYR A 92 40.45 -5.63 35.71
N ALA A 93 40.65 -4.75 34.72
CA ALA A 93 40.40 -5.03 33.30
C ALA A 93 38.96 -5.52 33.04
N ASP A 94 38.62 -5.79 31.77
CA ASP A 94 37.30 -6.28 31.36
C ASP A 94 37.40 -7.48 30.41
N ARG A 95 36.26 -8.16 30.19
CA ARG A 95 36.13 -9.34 29.31
C ARG A 95 35.96 -8.99 27.83
N ARG A 96 35.91 -7.72 27.46
CA ARG A 96 35.72 -7.30 26.07
C ARG A 96 37.00 -7.49 25.28
N PHE A 97 36.87 -7.78 24.00
CA PHE A 97 38.00 -7.91 23.09
C PHE A 97 38.65 -6.55 22.79
N TYR A 98 37.84 -5.49 22.74
CA TYR A 98 38.27 -4.11 22.51
C TYR A 98 38.22 -3.29 23.80
N LYS A 99 39.09 -2.29 23.91
CA LYS A 99 39.19 -1.37 25.07
C LYS A 99 38.69 0.02 24.70
N GLY A 100 38.41 0.86 25.71
CA GLY A 100 37.74 2.16 25.51
C GLY A 100 36.22 2.04 25.39
N VAL A 101 35.66 0.98 25.98
CA VAL A 101 34.23 0.61 25.94
C VAL A 101 33.59 0.69 27.32
N ASP A 102 34.19 1.44 28.24
CA ASP A 102 33.76 1.56 29.63
C ASP A 102 32.30 1.97 29.75
N TYR A 103 31.85 2.98 28.97
CA TYR A 103 30.45 3.40 28.94
C TYR A 103 29.48 2.39 28.30
N VAL A 104 29.97 1.49 27.44
CA VAL A 104 29.14 0.43 26.85
C VAL A 104 28.71 -0.58 27.92
N HIS A 105 29.57 -0.86 28.91
CA HIS A 105 29.18 -1.70 30.05
C HIS A 105 27.95 -1.17 30.76
N PHE A 106 27.87 0.14 31.00
CA PHE A 106 26.73 0.74 31.69
C PHE A 106 25.44 0.58 30.90
N VAL A 107 25.42 0.94 29.61
CA VAL A 107 24.18 0.85 28.82
C VAL A 107 23.71 -0.58 28.63
N GLU A 108 24.63 -1.54 28.49
CA GLU A 108 24.30 -2.97 28.38
C GLU A 108 23.76 -3.52 29.71
N THR A 109 24.45 -3.29 30.83
CA THR A 109 24.00 -3.83 32.13
C THR A 109 22.76 -3.12 32.66
N LEU A 110 22.56 -1.82 32.35
CA LEU A 110 21.30 -1.13 32.64
C LEU A 110 20.14 -1.73 31.85
N ALA A 111 20.35 -2.06 30.56
CA ALA A 111 19.31 -2.73 29.77
C ALA A 111 18.97 -4.11 30.35
N GLN A 112 19.99 -4.91 30.69
CA GLN A 112 19.82 -6.23 31.32
C GLN A 112 19.08 -6.14 32.66
N ARG A 113 19.55 -5.28 33.57
CA ARG A 113 18.98 -5.12 34.91
C ARG A 113 17.53 -4.64 34.86
N ARG A 114 17.25 -3.60 34.07
CA ARG A 114 15.88 -3.09 33.91
C ARG A 114 14.95 -4.11 33.27
N CYS A 115 15.43 -4.88 32.30
CA CYS A 115 14.67 -5.98 31.70
C CYS A 115 14.32 -7.05 32.74
N ALA A 116 15.30 -7.50 33.52
CA ALA A 116 15.08 -8.48 34.57
C ALA A 116 14.13 -7.96 35.66
N ASP A 117 14.19 -6.66 36.00
CA ASP A 117 13.22 -6.03 36.91
C ASP A 117 11.80 -5.99 36.33
N CYS A 118 11.65 -5.73 35.03
CA CYS A 118 10.35 -5.79 34.36
C CYS A 118 9.73 -7.19 34.32
N LEU A 119 10.54 -8.25 34.33
CA LEU A 119 10.10 -9.63 34.15
C LEU A 119 9.95 -10.42 35.47
N ALA A 120 10.47 -9.86 36.56
CA ALA A 120 10.31 -10.41 37.90
C ALA A 120 8.83 -10.56 38.27
N ASN A 121 8.51 -11.65 38.96
CA ASN A 121 7.16 -11.98 39.36
C ASN A 121 7.18 -12.92 40.57
N ASP A 122 6.00 -13.34 41.05
CA ASP A 122 5.87 -14.17 42.26
C ASP A 122 6.67 -15.50 42.21
N ARG A 123 7.02 -16.00 41.02
CA ARG A 123 7.77 -17.25 40.85
C ARG A 123 9.29 -17.06 40.86
N VAL A 124 9.78 -15.90 40.43
CA VAL A 124 11.22 -15.69 40.23
C VAL A 124 11.60 -14.23 40.47
N SER A 125 12.64 -14.04 41.28
CA SER A 125 13.15 -12.73 41.63
C SER A 125 13.94 -12.13 40.46
N SER A 126 14.08 -10.82 40.46
CA SER A 126 14.84 -10.12 39.42
C SER A 126 16.34 -10.48 39.46
N ALA A 127 16.86 -10.98 40.59
CA ALA A 127 18.24 -11.44 40.74
C ALA A 127 18.50 -12.81 40.07
N ASP A 128 17.45 -13.61 39.90
CA ASP A 128 17.50 -14.96 39.30
C ASP A 128 17.06 -14.96 37.83
N ILE A 129 17.00 -13.79 37.20
CA ILE A 129 16.68 -13.61 35.78
C ILE A 129 17.95 -13.15 35.06
N TYR A 130 18.46 -14.00 34.17
CA TYR A 130 19.63 -13.73 33.35
C TYR A 130 19.20 -13.29 31.96
N VAL A 131 19.77 -12.18 31.48
CA VAL A 131 19.30 -11.47 30.29
C VAL A 131 20.45 -11.22 29.31
N ASN A 132 20.27 -11.65 28.07
CA ASN A 132 21.14 -11.29 26.95
C ASN A 132 20.38 -10.35 26.00
N VAL A 133 20.88 -9.12 25.87
CA VAL A 133 20.26 -8.03 25.08
C VAL A 133 20.94 -7.82 23.71
N GLN A 134 21.92 -8.66 23.36
CA GLN A 134 22.71 -8.52 22.14
C GLN A 134 22.05 -9.00 20.84
N PRO A 135 21.06 -9.91 20.82
CA PRO A 135 20.48 -10.38 19.56
C PRO A 135 19.93 -9.26 18.67
N LEU A 136 20.34 -9.26 17.41
CA LEU A 136 20.01 -8.20 16.46
C LEU A 136 18.51 -8.09 16.16
N SER A 137 17.80 -9.23 16.22
CA SER A 137 16.36 -9.37 15.99
C SER A 137 15.85 -10.69 16.59
N GLY A 138 14.53 -10.91 16.57
CA GLY A 138 13.92 -12.13 17.13
C GLY A 138 14.37 -13.41 16.42
N ALA A 139 14.63 -13.34 15.11
CA ALA A 139 15.13 -14.51 14.37
C ALA A 139 16.56 -14.88 14.77
N ALA A 140 17.42 -13.89 15.00
CA ALA A 140 18.78 -14.09 15.52
C ALA A 140 18.76 -14.61 16.96
N ALA A 141 17.82 -14.12 17.78
CA ALA A 141 17.64 -14.63 19.14
C ALA A 141 17.26 -16.12 19.14
N ASN A 142 16.27 -16.52 18.34
CA ASN A 142 15.89 -17.93 18.24
C ASN A 142 17.04 -18.75 17.66
N LEU A 143 17.76 -18.29 16.64
CA LEU A 143 18.92 -19.00 16.09
C LEU A 143 19.98 -19.32 17.15
N ALA A 144 20.35 -18.34 17.99
CA ALA A 144 21.30 -18.56 19.08
C ALA A 144 20.78 -19.57 20.13
N VAL A 145 19.48 -19.60 20.40
CA VAL A 145 18.90 -20.61 21.30
C VAL A 145 18.96 -22.00 20.68
N TYR A 146 18.74 -22.13 19.37
CA TYR A 146 18.90 -23.41 18.70
C TYR A 146 20.36 -23.88 18.75
N ASP A 147 21.33 -23.02 18.41
CA ASP A 147 22.76 -23.33 18.48
C ASP A 147 23.21 -23.72 19.90
N ALA A 148 22.65 -23.07 20.93
CA ALA A 148 22.98 -23.38 22.32
C ALA A 148 22.44 -24.74 22.81
N LEU A 149 21.27 -25.19 22.32
CA LEU A 149 20.49 -26.24 22.99
C LEU A 149 20.17 -27.47 22.13
N VAL A 150 20.27 -27.39 20.80
CA VAL A 150 19.92 -28.49 19.89
C VAL A 150 20.94 -28.65 18.77
N GLU A 151 21.17 -29.90 18.34
CA GLU A 151 22.06 -30.22 17.24
C GLU A 151 21.30 -30.32 15.92
N GLU A 152 21.98 -30.10 14.79
CA GLU A 152 21.36 -30.30 13.47
C GLU A 152 20.83 -31.75 13.34
N GLY A 153 19.64 -31.90 12.79
CA GLY A 153 18.93 -33.18 12.72
C GLY A 153 18.13 -33.56 13.97
N ASP A 154 18.26 -32.83 15.09
CA ASP A 154 17.39 -33.06 16.25
C ASP A 154 15.91 -32.78 15.90
N VAL A 155 15.02 -33.42 16.65
CA VAL A 155 13.57 -33.19 16.54
C VAL A 155 13.19 -31.94 17.32
N VAL A 156 12.55 -30.98 16.65
CA VAL A 156 12.03 -29.75 17.26
C VAL A 156 10.53 -29.66 17.02
N MET A 157 9.78 -29.32 18.05
CA MET A 157 8.32 -29.22 17.98
C MET A 157 7.84 -27.77 18.10
N GLY A 158 7.06 -27.29 17.15
CA GLY A 158 6.58 -25.90 17.11
C GLY A 158 5.18 -25.78 16.51
N MET A 159 4.55 -24.61 16.63
CA MET A 159 3.22 -24.41 16.04
C MET A 159 3.32 -24.34 14.50
N ASP A 160 2.38 -24.99 13.82
CA ASP A 160 2.22 -24.89 12.36
C ASP A 160 2.11 -23.41 11.91
N LEU A 161 2.91 -23.03 10.92
CA LEU A 161 2.92 -21.69 10.32
C LEU A 161 1.55 -21.28 9.79
N TYR A 162 0.80 -22.20 9.18
CA TYR A 162 -0.54 -21.92 8.64
C TYR A 162 -1.55 -21.60 9.73
N GLN A 163 -1.30 -22.06 10.96
CA GLN A 163 -2.25 -21.98 12.07
C GLN A 163 -1.87 -20.96 13.15
N GLY A 164 -0.76 -20.23 12.99
CA GLY A 164 -0.36 -19.16 13.90
C GLY A 164 1.11 -19.13 14.32
N GLY A 165 1.89 -20.14 13.92
CA GLY A 165 3.33 -20.22 14.20
C GLY A 165 4.16 -19.12 13.53
N HIS A 166 5.45 -19.06 13.88
CA HIS A 166 6.40 -18.15 13.25
C HIS A 166 7.37 -18.91 12.33
N LEU A 167 7.97 -18.22 11.36
CA LEU A 167 8.93 -18.81 10.43
C LEU A 167 10.10 -19.52 11.15
N THR A 168 10.54 -19.01 12.29
CA THR A 168 11.68 -19.56 13.06
C THR A 168 11.30 -20.70 14.01
N HIS A 169 10.07 -21.20 13.94
CA HIS A 169 9.58 -22.29 14.77
C HIS A 169 9.44 -23.60 13.98
N GLY A 170 10.20 -23.73 12.88
CA GLY A 170 10.25 -24.95 12.07
C GLY A 170 9.69 -24.82 10.65
N SER A 171 9.56 -23.61 10.10
CA SER A 171 9.13 -23.47 8.70
C SER A 171 10.16 -24.04 7.74
N ALA A 172 9.73 -24.84 6.75
CA ALA A 172 10.58 -25.42 5.70
C ALA A 172 11.36 -24.36 4.88
N PHE A 173 10.92 -23.10 4.89
CA PHE A 173 11.59 -22.01 4.18
C PHE A 173 12.72 -21.35 5.01
N ASN A 174 12.75 -21.58 6.32
CA ASN A 174 13.68 -20.98 7.28
C ASN A 174 14.79 -21.97 7.70
N PHE A 175 15.85 -21.50 8.38
CA PHE A 175 16.90 -22.38 8.93
C PHE A 175 16.32 -23.47 9.84
N SER A 176 15.30 -23.12 10.62
CA SER A 176 14.65 -24.03 11.59
C SER A 176 14.02 -25.26 10.92
N GLY A 177 13.38 -25.13 9.75
CA GLY A 177 12.87 -26.28 9.00
C GLY A 177 13.85 -26.91 8.02
N LYS A 178 14.97 -26.23 7.72
CA LYS A 178 16.03 -26.76 6.83
C LYS A 178 17.05 -27.64 7.56
N ARG A 179 17.34 -27.31 8.83
CA ARG A 179 18.40 -27.96 9.62
C ARG A 179 17.90 -29.00 10.63
N TYR A 180 16.63 -28.95 11.01
CA TYR A 180 16.07 -29.78 12.08
C TYR A 180 14.88 -30.61 11.60
N HIS A 181 14.58 -31.70 12.30
CA HIS A 181 13.39 -32.51 12.04
C HIS A 181 12.19 -31.89 12.75
N VAL A 182 11.36 -31.16 11.99
CA VAL A 182 10.24 -30.41 12.56
C VAL A 182 8.99 -31.28 12.69
N VAL A 183 8.40 -31.26 13.88
CA VAL A 183 7.05 -31.77 14.14
C VAL A 183 6.16 -30.58 14.49
N SER A 184 5.06 -30.40 13.77
CA SER A 184 4.17 -29.27 13.99
C SER A 184 2.93 -29.67 14.78
N TYR A 185 2.61 -28.89 15.82
CA TYR A 185 1.30 -28.95 16.46
C TYR A 185 0.40 -27.80 15.96
N GLY A 186 -0.91 -27.94 16.15
CA GLY A 186 -1.89 -26.97 15.66
C GLY A 186 -2.94 -26.59 16.69
N VAL A 187 -4.05 -26.05 16.19
CA VAL A 187 -5.27 -25.79 16.95
C VAL A 187 -6.33 -26.84 16.66
N SER A 188 -7.20 -27.09 17.63
CA SER A 188 -8.39 -27.90 17.44
C SER A 188 -9.27 -27.30 16.34
N LYS A 189 -9.61 -28.09 15.33
CA LYS A 189 -10.54 -27.69 14.26
C LYS A 189 -11.93 -27.28 14.77
N ARG A 190 -12.30 -27.70 15.99
CA ARG A 190 -13.60 -27.41 16.60
C ARG A 190 -13.61 -26.08 17.36
N THR A 191 -12.56 -25.80 18.13
CA THR A 191 -12.54 -24.64 19.04
C THR A 191 -11.64 -23.51 18.54
N GLY A 192 -10.72 -23.78 17.60
CA GLY A 192 -9.68 -22.83 17.21
C GLY A 192 -8.67 -22.56 18.34
N GLN A 193 -8.64 -23.37 19.39
CA GLN A 193 -7.68 -23.23 20.50
C GLN A 193 -6.64 -24.36 20.44
N LEU A 194 -5.48 -24.16 21.05
CA LEU A 194 -4.45 -25.20 21.19
C LEU A 194 -5.02 -26.46 21.83
N ASP A 195 -4.74 -27.62 21.23
CA ASP A 195 -5.14 -28.92 21.74
C ASP A 195 -3.96 -29.56 22.51
N TYR A 196 -3.94 -29.37 23.83
CA TYR A 196 -2.83 -29.83 24.66
C TYR A 196 -2.72 -31.36 24.75
N ASP A 197 -3.82 -32.10 24.51
CA ASP A 197 -3.78 -33.56 24.47
C ASP A 197 -3.11 -34.04 23.18
N GLU A 198 -3.44 -33.41 22.04
CA GLU A 198 -2.76 -33.65 20.77
C GLU A 198 -1.26 -33.27 20.86
N ILE A 199 -0.94 -32.09 21.40
CA ILE A 199 0.45 -31.65 21.62
C ILE A 199 1.21 -32.68 22.48
N ARG A 200 0.59 -33.17 23.57
CA ARG A 200 1.20 -34.18 24.45
C ARG A 200 1.42 -35.50 23.72
N SER A 201 0.45 -35.94 22.91
CA SER A 201 0.58 -37.16 22.10
C SER A 201 1.72 -37.07 21.10
N LEU A 202 1.79 -35.97 20.35
CA LEU A 202 2.87 -35.71 19.39
C LEU A 202 4.24 -35.69 20.06
N ALA A 203 4.36 -35.05 21.23
CA ALA A 203 5.60 -35.01 21.99
C ALA A 203 6.04 -36.43 22.43
N ARG A 204 5.12 -37.26 22.93
CA ARG A 204 5.42 -38.65 23.34
C ARG A 204 5.91 -39.52 22.18
N GLU A 205 5.26 -39.37 21.03
CA GLU A 205 5.56 -40.13 19.82
C GLU A 205 6.92 -39.74 19.23
N ASN A 206 7.20 -38.44 19.14
CA ASN A 206 8.34 -37.93 18.39
C ASN A 206 9.56 -37.59 19.26
N ARG A 207 9.41 -37.55 20.59
CA ARG A 207 10.49 -37.29 21.56
C ARG A 207 11.35 -36.06 21.19
N PRO A 208 10.73 -34.86 21.02
CA PRO A 208 11.46 -33.67 20.61
C PRO A 208 12.53 -33.28 21.65
N LYS A 209 13.63 -32.70 21.20
CA LYS A 209 14.65 -32.09 22.07
C LYS A 209 14.20 -30.73 22.60
N MET A 210 13.41 -30.02 21.82
CA MET A 210 12.88 -28.72 22.19
C MET A 210 11.43 -28.59 21.72
N ILE A 211 10.59 -28.06 22.62
CA ILE A 211 9.22 -27.65 22.34
C ILE A 211 9.18 -26.12 22.38
N ILE A 212 8.69 -25.51 21.31
CA ILE A 212 8.57 -24.06 21.16
C ILE A 212 7.12 -23.66 21.39
N ALA A 213 6.88 -22.78 22.37
CA ALA A 213 5.59 -22.19 22.68
C ALA A 213 5.63 -20.68 22.46
N GLY A 214 5.12 -20.22 21.33
CA GLY A 214 5.11 -18.80 20.98
C GLY A 214 4.52 -18.60 19.60
N PHE A 215 3.80 -17.50 19.41
CA PHE A 215 2.88 -17.38 18.27
C PHE A 215 2.92 -16.00 17.63
N THR A 216 2.74 -15.99 16.32
CA THR A 216 2.66 -14.76 15.50
C THR A 216 1.21 -14.38 15.24
N SER A 217 0.34 -15.36 15.03
CA SER A 217 -1.03 -15.15 14.56
C SER A 217 -2.06 -16.01 15.31
N TYR A 218 -1.79 -16.36 16.57
CA TYR A 218 -2.73 -16.99 17.50
C TYR A 218 -3.16 -15.98 18.60
N PRO A 219 -4.47 -15.67 18.73
CA PRO A 219 -4.93 -14.54 19.56
C PRO A 219 -5.27 -14.91 21.01
N TRP A 220 -4.91 -16.11 21.46
CA TRP A 220 -5.20 -16.59 22.81
C TRP A 220 -3.94 -16.82 23.63
N ALA A 221 -4.04 -16.64 24.94
CA ALA A 221 -2.99 -17.02 25.86
C ALA A 221 -2.77 -18.55 25.89
N PRO A 222 -1.52 -19.04 25.82
CA PRO A 222 -1.23 -20.43 26.07
C PRO A 222 -1.28 -20.77 27.56
N ASP A 223 -1.53 -22.03 27.85
CA ASP A 223 -1.33 -22.61 29.17
C ASP A 223 0.14 -23.02 29.31
N TRP A 224 0.91 -22.14 29.94
CA TRP A 224 2.34 -22.35 30.16
C TRP A 224 2.63 -23.59 31.03
N GLN A 225 1.75 -23.93 31.97
CA GLN A 225 1.93 -25.10 32.83
C GLN A 225 1.67 -26.39 32.06
N ALA A 226 0.70 -26.40 31.16
CA ALA A 226 0.49 -27.52 30.26
C ALA A 226 1.73 -27.77 29.38
N PHE A 227 2.31 -26.72 28.77
CA PHE A 227 3.54 -26.85 27.99
C PHE A 227 4.72 -27.35 28.82
N ARG A 228 4.93 -26.83 30.04
CA ARG A 228 5.97 -27.31 30.96
C ARG A 228 5.81 -28.77 31.29
N ALA A 229 4.60 -29.18 31.68
CA ALA A 229 4.32 -30.57 32.02
C ALA A 229 4.52 -31.52 30.84
N ILE A 230 4.26 -31.08 29.60
CA ILE A 230 4.53 -31.87 28.39
C ILE A 230 6.03 -31.96 28.13
N ALA A 231 6.76 -30.85 28.24
CA ALA A 231 8.21 -30.82 28.04
C ALA A 231 8.95 -31.71 29.06
N ASP A 232 8.58 -31.63 30.34
CA ASP A 232 9.14 -32.46 31.42
C ASP A 232 8.88 -33.95 31.19
N GLU A 233 7.68 -34.29 30.72
CA GLU A 233 7.30 -35.68 30.48
C GLU A 233 8.19 -36.38 29.44
N VAL A 234 8.63 -35.65 28.42
CA VAL A 234 9.46 -36.19 27.34
C VAL A 234 10.95 -35.84 27.45
N GLY A 235 11.32 -35.01 28.43
CA GLY A 235 12.68 -34.52 28.64
C GLY A 235 13.15 -33.50 27.59
N ALA A 236 12.23 -32.64 27.13
CA ALA A 236 12.52 -31.57 26.16
C ALA A 236 12.79 -30.24 26.86
N TYR A 237 13.58 -29.38 26.22
CA TYR A 237 13.64 -27.96 26.57
C TYR A 237 12.34 -27.25 26.15
N LEU A 238 11.85 -26.33 26.98
CA LEU A 238 10.74 -25.44 26.67
C LEU A 238 11.29 -24.05 26.30
N LEU A 239 11.16 -23.69 25.02
CA LEU A 239 11.42 -22.35 24.51
C LEU A 239 10.11 -21.56 24.42
N ALA A 240 9.96 -20.49 25.20
CA ALA A 240 8.85 -19.56 25.07
C ALA A 240 9.23 -18.36 24.19
N ASP A 241 8.58 -18.18 23.05
CA ASP A 241 8.74 -16.96 22.22
C ASP A 241 7.58 -15.99 22.50
N MET A 242 7.83 -15.03 23.38
CA MET A 242 6.84 -14.03 23.81
C MET A 242 6.95 -12.71 23.03
N SER A 243 7.53 -12.72 21.84
CA SER A 243 7.81 -11.52 21.03
C SER A 243 6.62 -10.59 20.83
N HIS A 244 5.43 -11.15 20.60
CA HIS A 244 4.21 -10.38 20.40
C HIS A 244 3.67 -9.75 21.70
N PRO A 245 3.42 -10.52 22.78
CA PRO A 245 2.85 -10.00 24.02
C PRO A 245 3.86 -9.48 25.05
N ALA A 246 5.15 -9.32 24.73
CA ALA A 246 6.18 -8.95 25.71
C ALA A 246 5.82 -7.72 26.58
N GLY A 247 5.31 -6.65 25.97
CA GLY A 247 4.85 -5.47 26.73
C GLY A 247 3.65 -5.79 27.63
N MET A 248 2.69 -6.57 27.12
CA MET A 248 1.52 -7.01 27.88
C MET A 248 1.88 -7.91 29.06
N ILE A 249 2.89 -8.77 28.91
CA ILE A 249 3.38 -9.63 29.98
C ILE A 249 4.00 -8.80 31.11
N ILE A 250 4.85 -7.82 30.77
CA ILE A 250 5.46 -6.90 31.76
C ILE A 250 4.38 -6.13 32.53
N ALA A 251 3.32 -5.70 31.84
CA ALA A 251 2.20 -4.99 32.46
C ALA A 251 1.20 -5.87 33.22
N GLY A 252 1.36 -7.20 33.19
CA GLY A 252 0.42 -8.16 33.77
C GLY A 252 -0.89 -8.36 32.98
N ALA A 253 -1.01 -7.82 31.77
CA ALA A 253 -2.17 -7.97 30.89
C ALA A 253 -2.22 -9.32 30.15
N PHE A 254 -1.12 -10.08 30.16
CA PHE A 254 -0.99 -11.40 29.52
C PHE A 254 -0.13 -12.32 30.41
N PRO A 255 -0.40 -13.64 30.49
CA PRO A 255 0.33 -14.52 31.40
C PRO A 255 1.81 -14.68 31.03
N SER A 256 2.68 -14.67 32.04
CA SER A 256 4.14 -14.71 31.88
C SER A 256 4.70 -16.15 31.82
N PRO A 257 5.57 -16.50 30.84
CA PRO A 257 6.30 -17.76 30.83
C PRO A 257 7.56 -17.78 31.74
N ILE A 258 7.96 -16.63 32.29
CA ILE A 258 9.24 -16.45 33.01
C ILE A 258 9.26 -17.23 34.32
N GLY A 259 10.23 -18.14 34.49
CA GLY A 259 10.28 -19.10 35.61
C GLY A 259 9.43 -20.37 35.38
N ILE A 260 8.91 -20.57 34.16
CA ILE A 260 8.31 -21.83 33.71
C ILE A 260 9.10 -22.40 32.53
N ALA A 261 9.33 -21.59 31.50
CA ALA A 261 10.14 -21.98 30.35
C ALA A 261 11.65 -22.00 30.71
N ASP A 262 12.39 -22.90 30.08
CA ASP A 262 13.86 -23.00 30.26
C ASP A 262 14.55 -21.77 29.65
N VAL A 263 14.06 -21.34 28.48
CA VAL A 263 14.51 -20.14 27.77
C VAL A 263 13.30 -19.38 27.25
N THR A 264 13.33 -18.05 27.37
CA THR A 264 12.34 -17.15 26.79
C THR A 264 13.01 -16.19 25.82
N THR A 265 12.44 -15.99 24.64
CA THR A 265 12.88 -14.98 23.68
C THR A 265 11.77 -13.97 23.42
N PHE A 266 12.15 -12.71 23.14
CA PHE A 266 11.19 -11.73 22.67
C PHE A 266 11.85 -10.59 21.88
N THR A 267 11.12 -10.07 20.90
CA THR A 267 11.46 -8.81 20.23
C THR A 267 11.10 -7.59 21.06
N THR A 268 11.90 -6.53 20.94
CA THR A 268 11.71 -5.30 21.74
C THR A 268 10.81 -4.23 21.12
N HIS A 269 10.30 -4.41 19.89
CA HIS A 269 9.63 -3.35 19.11
C HIS A 269 8.12 -3.53 18.92
N LYS A 270 7.52 -4.65 19.34
CA LYS A 270 6.07 -4.91 19.17
C LYS A 270 5.26 -4.20 20.26
N THR A 271 4.51 -4.93 21.08
CA THR A 271 3.78 -4.36 22.23
C THR A 271 4.70 -3.69 23.26
N LEU A 272 6.00 -4.00 23.28
CA LEU A 272 6.98 -3.32 24.14
C LEU A 272 7.27 -1.87 23.69
N CYS A 273 7.02 -1.52 22.43
CA CYS A 273 7.24 -0.18 21.88
C CYS A 273 8.70 0.32 22.00
N GLY A 274 9.69 -0.58 22.04
CA GLY A 274 11.11 -0.26 22.07
C GLY A 274 11.78 -0.24 20.68
N PRO A 275 13.12 -0.21 20.62
CA PRO A 275 13.85 -0.24 19.35
C PRO A 275 13.74 -1.62 18.68
N ARG A 276 14.06 -1.72 17.39
CA ARG A 276 14.21 -3.03 16.73
C ARG A 276 15.41 -3.80 17.29
N GLY A 277 15.13 -4.86 18.04
CA GLY A 277 16.09 -5.81 18.60
C GLY A 277 15.36 -6.99 19.24
N ALA A 278 16.10 -7.84 19.95
CA ALA A 278 15.54 -8.92 20.73
C ALA A 278 16.35 -9.21 22.00
N VAL A 279 15.72 -9.96 22.90
CA VAL A 279 16.29 -10.37 24.18
C VAL A 279 16.08 -11.87 24.34
N ILE A 280 17.09 -12.53 24.92
CA ILE A 280 17.00 -13.91 25.40
C ILE A 280 17.10 -13.89 26.91
N VAL A 281 16.23 -14.64 27.57
CA VAL A 281 16.11 -14.72 29.02
C VAL A 281 16.15 -16.17 29.46
N SER A 282 16.89 -16.46 30.52
CA SER A 282 16.77 -17.72 31.26
C SER A 282 16.75 -17.45 32.75
N THR A 283 16.15 -18.36 33.52
CA THR A 283 16.25 -18.39 34.99
C THR A 283 17.26 -19.42 35.47
N ASP A 284 18.01 -20.02 34.55
CA ASP A 284 19.11 -20.94 34.80
C ASP A 284 20.43 -20.28 34.35
N GLU A 285 21.40 -20.20 35.27
CA GLU A 285 22.68 -19.54 35.01
C GLU A 285 23.55 -20.31 34.01
N ASP A 286 23.50 -21.64 34.03
CA ASP A 286 24.29 -22.48 33.12
C ASP A 286 23.73 -22.40 31.70
N LEU A 287 22.41 -22.41 31.54
CA LEU A 287 21.78 -22.13 30.24
C LEU A 287 22.11 -20.72 29.74
N SER A 288 22.09 -19.71 30.61
CA SER A 288 22.47 -18.35 30.23
C SER A 288 23.90 -18.26 29.71
N ARG A 289 24.85 -19.03 30.26
CA ARG A 289 26.24 -19.05 29.78
C ARG A 289 26.36 -19.69 28.40
N LEU A 290 25.61 -20.76 28.13
CA LEU A 290 25.56 -21.39 26.81
C LEU A 290 24.99 -20.41 25.78
N ILE A 291 23.91 -19.72 26.14
CA ILE A 291 23.26 -18.70 25.29
C ILE A 291 24.23 -17.55 24.97
N ASP A 292 24.96 -17.04 25.96
CA ASP A 292 25.95 -15.99 25.73
C ASP A 292 27.00 -16.43 24.70
N LEU A 293 27.52 -17.66 24.81
CA LEU A 293 28.49 -18.20 23.85
C LEU A 293 27.90 -18.38 22.44
N ALA A 294 26.65 -18.83 22.35
CA ALA A 294 25.95 -18.99 21.07
C ALA A 294 25.65 -17.64 20.41
N VAL A 295 25.35 -16.60 21.18
CA VAL A 295 25.19 -15.24 20.64
C VAL A 295 26.53 -14.66 20.20
N PHE A 296 27.53 -14.69 21.07
CA PHE A 296 28.89 -14.28 20.77
C PHE A 296 29.90 -15.17 21.52
N PRO A 297 30.86 -15.80 20.82
CA PRO A 297 31.28 -15.56 19.44
C PRO A 297 30.56 -16.42 18.38
N GLY A 298 29.46 -17.09 18.72
CA GLY A 298 28.74 -17.98 17.78
C GLY A 298 28.13 -17.25 16.57
N GLU A 299 26.93 -16.69 16.75
CA GLU A 299 26.10 -16.19 15.64
C GLU A 299 26.34 -14.73 15.27
N GLN A 300 26.95 -13.93 16.15
CA GLN A 300 27.15 -12.50 15.96
C GLN A 300 28.59 -12.06 16.25
N GLY A 301 29.01 -10.93 15.66
CA GLY A 301 30.26 -10.22 15.97
C GLY A 301 30.03 -9.02 16.90
N GLY A 302 30.55 -7.85 16.52
CA GLY A 302 30.36 -6.60 17.27
C GLY A 302 28.88 -6.24 17.55
N PRO A 303 28.49 -6.03 18.82
CA PRO A 303 27.11 -5.67 19.17
C PRO A 303 26.74 -4.24 18.74
N HIS A 304 25.45 -4.00 18.49
CA HIS A 304 24.92 -2.66 18.20
C HIS A 304 24.67 -1.91 19.51
N THR A 305 25.69 -1.24 20.06
CA THR A 305 25.65 -0.69 21.42
C THR A 305 24.61 0.42 21.63
N GLN A 306 24.25 1.16 20.57
CA GLN A 306 23.15 2.13 20.57
C GLN A 306 21.79 1.48 20.82
N LYS A 307 21.60 0.21 20.44
CA LYS A 307 20.37 -0.54 20.79
C LYS A 307 20.29 -0.78 22.28
N PHE A 308 21.40 -0.98 22.99
CA PHE A 308 21.40 -1.18 24.45
C PHE A 308 20.93 0.07 25.16
N ALA A 309 21.44 1.24 24.76
CA ALA A 309 20.98 2.53 25.28
C ALA A 309 19.47 2.71 25.06
N ALA A 310 18.99 2.45 23.84
CA ALA A 310 17.57 2.53 23.50
C ALA A 310 16.70 1.51 24.26
N MET A 311 17.17 0.27 24.44
CA MET A 311 16.50 -0.76 25.24
C MET A 311 16.45 -0.38 26.72
N ALA A 312 17.53 0.14 27.29
CA ALA A 312 17.55 0.61 28.68
C ALA A 312 16.50 1.70 28.93
N VAL A 313 16.30 2.61 27.96
CA VAL A 313 15.22 3.61 28.00
C VAL A 313 13.84 2.94 27.86
N ALA A 314 13.67 2.03 26.90
CA ALA A 314 12.41 1.32 26.69
C ALA A 314 11.97 0.53 27.93
N PHE A 315 12.88 -0.20 28.58
CA PHE A 315 12.58 -0.91 29.83
C PHE A 315 12.29 0.05 30.98
N LYS A 316 12.95 1.21 31.04
CA LYS A 316 12.60 2.24 32.05
C LYS A 316 11.18 2.76 31.86
N ILE A 317 10.74 2.96 30.62
CA ILE A 317 9.36 3.33 30.29
C ILE A 317 8.41 2.17 30.63
N ALA A 318 8.82 0.93 30.35
CA ALA A 318 8.01 -0.25 30.61
C ALA A 318 7.70 -0.46 32.10
N GLN A 319 8.55 0.01 33.01
CA GLN A 319 8.31 0.03 34.46
C GLN A 319 7.27 1.07 34.92
N SER A 320 6.82 1.95 34.02
CA SER A 320 5.95 3.06 34.38
C SER A 320 4.47 2.68 34.35
N GLU A 321 3.71 3.25 35.28
CA GLU A 321 2.26 3.07 35.34
C GLU A 321 1.52 3.50 34.04
N PRO A 322 1.89 4.59 33.34
CA PRO A 322 1.32 4.91 32.03
C PRO A 322 1.50 3.80 30.99
N PHE A 323 2.66 3.13 30.96
CA PHE A 323 2.90 2.00 30.07
C PHE A 323 2.01 0.81 30.45
N HIS A 324 1.90 0.48 31.74
CA HIS A 324 1.04 -0.61 32.20
C HIS A 324 -0.42 -0.39 31.77
N ARG A 325 -0.95 0.83 31.98
CA ARG A 325 -2.30 1.19 31.51
C ARG A 325 -2.46 1.10 30.00
N LEU A 326 -1.45 1.48 29.22
CA LEU A 326 -1.47 1.33 27.76
C LEU A 326 -1.68 -0.13 27.35
N GLN A 327 -0.95 -1.07 27.97
CA GLN A 327 -1.06 -2.50 27.62
C GLN A 327 -2.44 -3.10 27.92
N TRP A 328 -3.05 -2.70 29.05
CA TRP A 328 -4.42 -3.10 29.36
C TRP A 328 -5.44 -2.51 28.36
N LYS A 329 -5.28 -1.24 27.99
CA LYS A 329 -6.10 -0.63 26.93
C LYS A 329 -5.93 -1.33 25.57
N ILE A 330 -4.72 -1.77 25.21
CA ILE A 330 -4.48 -2.52 23.98
C ILE A 330 -5.33 -3.80 23.98
N LYS A 331 -5.36 -4.53 25.10
CA LYS A 331 -6.17 -5.74 25.29
C LYS A 331 -7.68 -5.45 25.19
N GLU A 332 -8.14 -4.41 25.89
CA GLU A 332 -9.54 -3.96 25.86
C GLU A 332 -9.98 -3.58 24.45
N ASN A 333 -9.16 -2.81 23.74
CA ASN A 333 -9.41 -2.42 22.35
C ASN A 333 -9.43 -3.63 21.40
N ALA A 334 -8.55 -4.62 21.59
CA ALA A 334 -8.56 -5.82 20.75
C ALA A 334 -9.85 -6.64 20.95
N ALA A 335 -10.33 -6.74 22.20
CA ALA A 335 -11.62 -7.35 22.50
C ALA A 335 -12.79 -6.54 21.91
N ALA A 336 -12.76 -5.22 22.00
CA ALA A 336 -13.77 -4.33 21.41
C ALA A 336 -13.81 -4.46 19.87
N LEU A 337 -12.65 -4.56 19.21
CA LEU A 337 -12.56 -4.78 17.76
C LEU A 337 -13.18 -6.12 17.36
N ALA A 338 -12.84 -7.20 18.07
CA ALA A 338 -13.41 -8.52 17.84
C ALA A 338 -14.94 -8.52 17.98
N GLN A 339 -15.45 -7.91 19.06
CA GLN A 339 -16.89 -7.77 19.31
C GLN A 339 -17.58 -6.90 18.25
N GLY A 340 -16.97 -5.78 17.86
CA GLY A 340 -17.49 -4.86 16.84
C GLY A 340 -17.62 -5.54 15.46
N LEU A 341 -16.65 -6.36 15.08
CA LEU A 341 -16.70 -7.16 13.86
C LEU A 341 -17.79 -8.25 13.95
N GLN A 342 -17.85 -9.00 15.05
CA GLN A 342 -18.86 -10.05 15.26
C GLN A 342 -20.29 -9.50 15.28
N LYS A 343 -20.50 -8.34 15.91
CA LYS A 343 -21.79 -7.62 15.93
C LYS A 343 -22.30 -7.32 14.51
N ARG A 344 -21.38 -7.16 13.54
CA ARG A 344 -21.68 -6.91 12.12
C ARG A 344 -21.69 -8.19 11.28
N GLY A 345 -21.76 -9.36 11.93
CA GLY A 345 -21.84 -10.66 11.27
C GLY A 345 -20.51 -11.21 10.74
N GLN A 346 -19.38 -10.55 11.01
CA GLN A 346 -18.08 -11.05 10.58
C GLN A 346 -17.61 -12.22 11.43
N LYS A 347 -17.05 -13.25 10.77
CA LYS A 347 -16.48 -14.42 11.44
C LYS A 347 -15.02 -14.15 11.83
N LEU A 348 -14.63 -14.61 13.01
CA LEU A 348 -13.22 -14.61 13.45
C LEU A 348 -12.67 -16.03 13.41
N ALA A 349 -11.48 -16.22 12.86
CA ALA A 349 -10.89 -17.55 12.63
C ALA A 349 -10.71 -18.36 13.94
N TYR A 350 -10.43 -17.67 15.05
CA TYR A 350 -10.25 -18.26 16.37
C TYR A 350 -11.36 -17.88 17.36
N GLY A 351 -12.49 -17.35 16.87
CA GLY A 351 -13.68 -17.02 17.67
C GLY A 351 -13.58 -15.79 18.59
N GLY A 352 -12.39 -15.23 18.82
CA GLY A 352 -12.19 -14.09 19.71
C GLY A 352 -10.71 -13.78 19.94
N THR A 353 -10.41 -13.10 21.05
CA THR A 353 -9.05 -12.75 21.47
C THR A 353 -9.00 -12.45 22.98
N ASP A 354 -7.86 -12.73 23.60
CA ASP A 354 -7.47 -12.19 24.92
C ASP A 354 -6.10 -11.48 24.85
N SER A 355 -5.65 -11.15 23.64
CA SER A 355 -4.36 -10.54 23.32
C SER A 355 -4.53 -9.13 22.73
N HIS A 356 -3.63 -8.71 21.84
CA HIS A 356 -3.54 -7.38 21.23
C HIS A 356 -4.07 -7.31 19.78
N PHE A 357 -4.69 -8.39 19.29
CA PHE A 357 -5.20 -8.48 17.92
C PHE A 357 -6.31 -9.52 17.79
N CYS A 358 -7.06 -9.49 16.69
CA CYS A 358 -7.97 -10.55 16.27
C CYS A 358 -7.72 -10.96 14.81
N MET A 359 -8.33 -12.06 14.39
CA MET A 359 -8.17 -12.63 13.04
C MET A 359 -9.52 -12.70 12.33
N LEU A 360 -9.73 -11.81 11.35
CA LEU A 360 -10.91 -11.83 10.50
C LEU A 360 -10.82 -13.01 9.52
N ASP A 361 -11.87 -13.83 9.44
CA ASP A 361 -11.99 -14.96 8.51
C ASP A 361 -12.82 -14.53 7.29
N LEU A 362 -12.15 -14.40 6.14
CA LEU A 362 -12.79 -13.95 4.91
C LEU A 362 -13.73 -14.98 4.28
N ASN A 363 -13.68 -16.26 4.71
CA ASN A 363 -14.69 -17.23 4.31
C ASN A 363 -16.08 -16.89 4.85
N GLY A 364 -16.16 -16.09 5.91
CA GLY A 364 -17.41 -15.60 6.48
C GLY A 364 -17.97 -14.35 5.78
N VAL A 365 -17.20 -13.71 4.90
CA VAL A 365 -17.65 -12.52 4.18
C VAL A 365 -18.58 -12.97 3.04
N PRO A 366 -19.86 -12.54 3.02
CA PRO A 366 -20.75 -12.89 1.94
C PRO A 366 -20.23 -12.29 0.63
N ALA A 367 -20.43 -13.00 -0.48
CA ALA A 367 -20.19 -12.41 -1.79
C ALA A 367 -21.05 -11.15 -1.94
N ALA A 368 -20.44 -10.05 -2.41
CA ALA A 368 -21.11 -8.76 -2.54
C ALA A 368 -22.47 -8.89 -3.25
N ALA A 369 -23.52 -8.33 -2.63
CA ALA A 369 -24.88 -8.39 -3.15
C ALA A 369 -25.05 -7.44 -4.35
N GLY A 370 -24.71 -7.92 -5.55
CA GLY A 370 -25.24 -7.41 -6.82
C GLY A 370 -24.67 -6.09 -7.35
N ARG A 371 -23.90 -6.20 -8.43
CA ARG A 371 -24.09 -5.54 -9.75
C ARG A 371 -23.08 -6.23 -10.67
N GLY A 372 -23.44 -7.44 -11.10
CA GLY A 372 -22.71 -8.13 -12.15
C GLY A 372 -23.14 -9.56 -12.41
N LYS A 373 -23.76 -9.77 -13.57
CA LYS A 373 -23.97 -11.09 -14.15
C LYS A 373 -22.63 -11.55 -14.74
N GLY A 374 -21.75 -12.12 -13.90
CA GLY A 374 -20.47 -12.64 -14.38
C GLY A 374 -19.55 -13.20 -13.28
N ALA A 375 -19.61 -12.67 -12.07
CA ALA A 375 -18.86 -13.21 -10.94
C ALA A 375 -19.56 -14.45 -10.40
N ARG A 376 -19.07 -15.64 -10.76
CA ARG A 376 -19.27 -16.84 -9.93
C ARG A 376 -18.75 -16.48 -8.53
N GLY A 377 -19.41 -16.94 -7.47
CA GLY A 377 -19.07 -16.63 -6.07
C GLY A 377 -17.66 -17.09 -5.66
N GLU A 378 -16.62 -16.39 -6.14
CA GLU A 378 -15.25 -16.57 -5.70
C GLU A 378 -15.09 -16.04 -4.27
N PRO A 379 -14.32 -16.73 -3.42
CA PRO A 379 -14.05 -16.26 -2.07
C PRO A 379 -13.15 -15.02 -2.10
N LEU A 380 -13.42 -14.06 -1.22
CA LEU A 380 -12.53 -12.93 -1.02
C LEU A 380 -11.21 -13.41 -0.40
N ARG A 381 -10.10 -13.26 -1.13
CA ARG A 381 -8.76 -13.60 -0.62
C ARG A 381 -8.15 -12.42 0.16
N GLY A 382 -7.20 -12.73 1.04
CA GLY A 382 -6.54 -11.74 1.89
C GLY A 382 -5.79 -10.66 1.13
N GLU A 383 -5.11 -11.00 0.03
CA GLU A 383 -4.32 -10.03 -0.76
C GLU A 383 -5.14 -8.87 -1.31
N PRO A 384 -6.20 -9.08 -2.13
CA PRO A 384 -7.01 -7.97 -2.61
C PRO A 384 -7.70 -7.20 -1.48
N ALA A 385 -8.10 -7.90 -0.40
CA ALA A 385 -8.77 -7.26 0.73
C ALA A 385 -7.86 -6.27 1.47
N VAL A 386 -6.65 -6.68 1.84
CA VAL A 386 -5.72 -5.77 2.56
C VAL A 386 -5.18 -4.65 1.66
N ARG A 387 -5.09 -4.89 0.35
CA ARG A 387 -4.71 -3.85 -0.61
C ARG A 387 -5.76 -2.75 -0.72
N ILE A 388 -7.04 -3.12 -0.82
CA ILE A 388 -8.14 -2.14 -0.87
C ILE A 388 -8.27 -1.41 0.48
N LEU A 389 -8.10 -2.11 1.60
CA LEU A 389 -8.02 -1.48 2.93
C LEU A 389 -6.87 -0.46 3.02
N ASP A 390 -5.67 -0.80 2.53
CA ASP A 390 -4.51 0.11 2.57
C ASP A 390 -4.74 1.38 1.73
N LEU A 391 -5.34 1.23 0.54
CA LEU A 391 -5.76 2.37 -0.29
C LEU A 391 -6.89 3.19 0.37
N ALA A 392 -7.74 2.56 1.20
CA ALA A 392 -8.72 3.26 2.04
C ALA A 392 -8.07 4.05 3.20
N GLY A 393 -6.84 3.70 3.58
CA GLY A 393 -6.12 4.25 4.73
C GLY A 393 -6.11 3.34 5.97
N ILE A 394 -6.51 2.07 5.85
CA ILE A 394 -6.45 1.06 6.92
C ILE A 394 -5.33 0.07 6.60
N VAL A 395 -4.24 0.10 7.36
CA VAL A 395 -3.08 -0.75 7.09
C VAL A 395 -3.18 -2.05 7.89
N ALA A 396 -3.30 -3.17 7.20
CA ALA A 396 -3.37 -4.50 7.78
C ALA A 396 -2.55 -5.51 6.97
N ASN A 397 -2.41 -6.75 7.46
CA ASN A 397 -1.72 -7.80 6.73
C ASN A 397 -2.63 -9.01 6.48
N LYS A 398 -2.52 -9.60 5.29
CA LYS A 398 -3.13 -10.91 5.04
C LYS A 398 -2.45 -11.96 5.91
N ASN A 399 -3.18 -13.00 6.29
CA ASN A 399 -2.64 -14.07 7.10
C ASN A 399 -3.36 -15.38 6.79
N THR A 400 -2.65 -16.49 6.83
CA THR A 400 -3.27 -17.81 6.76
C THR A 400 -4.09 -18.08 8.02
N ILE A 401 -5.12 -18.89 7.88
CA ILE A 401 -5.96 -19.35 8.99
C ILE A 401 -6.09 -20.88 8.97
N PRO A 402 -6.51 -21.53 10.07
CA PRO A 402 -6.71 -22.98 10.09
C PRO A 402 -7.62 -23.44 8.95
N GLY A 403 -7.11 -24.32 8.09
CA GLY A 403 -7.77 -24.80 6.88
C GLY A 403 -7.14 -24.32 5.57
N ASP A 404 -6.34 -23.25 5.62
CA ASP A 404 -5.55 -22.81 4.46
C ASP A 404 -4.43 -23.81 4.17
N VAL A 405 -4.13 -23.99 2.88
CA VAL A 405 -3.07 -24.88 2.38
C VAL A 405 -1.98 -24.14 1.61
N GLU A 406 -2.20 -22.85 1.29
CA GLU A 406 -1.29 -22.04 0.50
C GLU A 406 -1.26 -20.59 0.99
N THR A 407 -0.06 -20.05 1.23
CA THR A 407 0.12 -18.69 1.78
C THR A 407 -0.26 -17.59 0.77
N SER A 408 -0.09 -17.84 -0.54
CA SER A 408 -0.42 -16.88 -1.58
C SER A 408 -1.93 -16.57 -1.62
N LEU A 409 -2.76 -17.59 -1.31
CA LEU A 409 -4.23 -17.59 -1.30
C LEU A 409 -4.85 -17.50 0.10
N ALA A 410 -4.09 -16.99 1.08
CA ALA A 410 -4.50 -16.88 2.47
C ALA A 410 -5.90 -16.23 2.65
N MET A 411 -6.69 -16.76 3.58
CA MET A 411 -8.09 -16.39 3.79
C MET A 411 -8.35 -15.52 5.03
N GLY A 412 -7.31 -15.03 5.70
CA GLY A 412 -7.43 -14.20 6.89
C GLY A 412 -6.89 -12.78 6.72
N ILE A 413 -7.40 -11.87 7.55
CA ILE A 413 -6.81 -10.56 7.80
C ILE A 413 -6.50 -10.45 9.29
N ARG A 414 -5.23 -10.15 9.61
CA ARG A 414 -4.77 -9.98 10.98
C ARG A 414 -4.85 -8.50 11.36
N LEU A 415 -5.58 -8.20 12.44
CA LEU A 415 -5.95 -6.84 12.84
C LEU A 415 -5.56 -6.57 14.30
N GLY A 416 -4.56 -5.72 14.51
CA GLY A 416 -4.00 -5.37 15.81
C GLY A 416 -4.37 -3.96 16.27
N THR A 417 -4.31 -3.76 17.59
CA THR A 417 -4.65 -2.50 18.26
C THR A 417 -3.50 -1.70 18.90
N PRO A 418 -2.21 -2.15 18.98
CA PRO A 418 -1.14 -1.37 19.62
C PRO A 418 -1.04 0.07 19.12
N TRP A 419 -0.90 0.26 17.81
CA TRP A 419 -0.72 1.58 17.20
C TRP A 419 -1.88 2.53 17.47
N LEU A 420 -3.12 2.11 17.19
CA LEU A 420 -4.31 2.93 17.41
C LEU A 420 -4.47 3.31 18.90
N THR A 421 -4.17 2.38 19.80
CA THR A 421 -4.25 2.65 21.24
C THR A 421 -3.21 3.69 21.67
N GLN A 422 -1.99 3.63 21.11
CA GLN A 422 -0.97 4.66 21.35
C GLN A 422 -1.39 6.04 20.83
N ARG A 423 -2.19 6.09 19.75
CA ARG A 423 -2.81 7.32 19.23
C ARG A 423 -4.02 7.81 20.03
N GLY A 424 -4.39 7.11 21.11
CA GLY A 424 -5.46 7.51 22.02
C GLY A 424 -6.84 6.93 21.74
N PHE A 425 -6.97 6.01 20.78
CA PHE A 425 -8.26 5.39 20.46
C PHE A 425 -8.78 4.54 21.62
N GLY A 426 -10.06 4.67 21.94
CA GLY A 426 -10.77 3.82 22.88
C GLY A 426 -11.78 2.90 22.19
N PRO A 427 -12.57 2.14 22.97
CA PRO A 427 -13.53 1.17 22.42
C PRO A 427 -14.56 1.76 21.44
N ALA A 428 -14.94 3.03 21.62
CA ALA A 428 -15.90 3.70 20.74
C ALA A 428 -15.32 3.95 19.34
N GLU A 429 -14.10 4.49 19.26
CA GLU A 429 -13.40 4.67 17.99
C GLU A 429 -13.08 3.32 17.35
N ILE A 430 -12.73 2.31 18.15
CA ILE A 430 -12.44 0.96 17.65
C ILE A 430 -13.69 0.28 17.05
N ASP A 431 -14.89 0.50 17.59
CA ASP A 431 -16.13 0.02 16.95
C ASP A 431 -16.38 0.70 15.59
N GLN A 432 -15.99 1.97 15.44
CA GLN A 432 -16.04 2.67 14.15
C GLN A 432 -15.01 2.11 13.16
N VAL A 433 -13.81 1.76 13.63
CA VAL A 433 -12.81 1.05 12.81
C VAL A 433 -13.38 -0.30 12.34
N ALA A 434 -14.02 -1.06 13.24
CA ALA A 434 -14.68 -2.33 12.89
C ALA A 434 -15.77 -2.14 11.82
N ASP A 435 -16.52 -1.05 11.88
CA ASP A 435 -17.52 -0.68 10.88
C ASP A 435 -16.92 -0.41 9.51
N LEU A 436 -15.86 0.40 9.45
CA LEU A 436 -15.18 0.75 8.20
C LEU A 436 -14.54 -0.48 7.56
N ILE A 437 -13.92 -1.36 8.35
CA ILE A 437 -13.40 -2.65 7.87
C ILE A 437 -14.54 -3.49 7.29
N HIS A 438 -15.65 -3.63 8.03
CA HIS A 438 -16.81 -4.40 7.59
C HIS A 438 -17.38 -3.87 6.27
N ARG A 439 -17.68 -2.56 6.18
CA ARG A 439 -18.21 -1.95 4.96
C ARG A 439 -17.23 -2.04 3.79
N THR A 440 -15.92 -1.94 4.04
CA THR A 440 -14.92 -2.14 2.98
C THR A 440 -15.00 -3.56 2.45
N VAL A 441 -14.85 -4.59 3.29
CA VAL A 441 -14.73 -5.98 2.81
C VAL A 441 -16.00 -6.52 2.15
N ILE A 442 -17.19 -6.12 2.59
CA ILE A 442 -18.46 -6.60 2.00
C ILE A 442 -18.76 -5.97 0.62
N ASN A 443 -18.14 -4.83 0.31
CA ASN A 443 -18.30 -4.13 -0.97
C ASN A 443 -17.19 -4.48 -1.97
N ILE A 444 -16.27 -5.38 -1.61
CA ILE A 444 -15.29 -5.90 -2.57
C ILE A 444 -15.94 -6.99 -3.41
N HIS A 445 -15.81 -6.85 -4.73
CA HIS A 445 -16.15 -7.82 -5.75
C HIS A 445 -14.89 -8.65 -6.10
N PRO A 446 -14.74 -9.86 -5.51
CA PRO A 446 -13.57 -10.69 -5.77
C PRO A 446 -13.63 -11.34 -7.15
N PHE A 447 -12.45 -11.55 -7.74
CA PHE A 447 -12.25 -12.33 -8.96
C PHE A 447 -10.78 -12.74 -9.05
N SER A 448 -10.46 -13.70 -9.92
CA SER A 448 -9.08 -14.19 -10.07
C SER A 448 -8.68 -14.38 -11.52
N TYR A 449 -7.40 -14.19 -11.81
CA TYR A 449 -6.79 -14.60 -13.07
C TYR A 449 -5.98 -15.89 -12.90
N LEU A 450 -5.78 -16.63 -13.98
CA LEU A 450 -4.76 -17.67 -14.05
C LEU A 450 -3.46 -17.04 -14.57
N GLY A 451 -2.51 -16.80 -13.67
CA GLY A 451 -1.17 -16.35 -14.01
C GLY A 451 -0.22 -17.51 -14.35
N LEU A 452 1.02 -17.18 -14.74
CA LEU A 452 2.05 -18.17 -15.05
C LEU A 452 2.40 -19.10 -13.87
N ALA A 453 2.28 -18.58 -12.64
CA ALA A 453 2.64 -19.27 -11.41
C ALA A 453 1.42 -19.76 -10.59
N GLY A 454 0.20 -19.58 -11.09
CA GLY A 454 -1.03 -19.99 -10.37
C GLY A 454 -2.13 -18.92 -10.35
N GLU A 455 -3.09 -19.11 -9.45
CA GLU A 455 -4.22 -18.19 -9.22
C GLU A 455 -3.71 -16.82 -8.72
N LEU A 456 -4.19 -15.75 -9.35
CA LEU A 456 -3.89 -14.36 -8.99
C LEU A 456 -5.19 -13.69 -8.53
N PRO A 457 -5.48 -13.69 -7.22
CA PRO A 457 -6.69 -13.08 -6.71
C PRO A 457 -6.64 -11.55 -6.81
N ARG A 458 -7.80 -10.99 -7.09
CA ARG A 458 -8.06 -9.56 -7.29
C ARG A 458 -9.42 -9.20 -6.67
N GLY A 459 -9.66 -7.90 -6.58
CA GLY A 459 -10.91 -7.36 -6.06
C GLY A 459 -11.17 -6.01 -6.67
N LYS A 460 -12.45 -5.68 -6.85
CA LYS A 460 -12.91 -4.35 -7.26
C LYS A 460 -13.91 -3.80 -6.27
N ILE A 461 -13.99 -2.49 -6.14
CA ILE A 461 -14.95 -1.78 -5.30
C ILE A 461 -15.57 -0.61 -6.09
N ASP A 462 -16.83 -0.32 -5.80
CA ASP A 462 -17.52 0.86 -6.34
C ASP A 462 -16.79 2.15 -5.92
N LEU A 463 -16.63 3.11 -6.84
CA LEU A 463 -15.85 4.31 -6.57
C LEU A 463 -16.51 5.22 -5.54
N ASP A 464 -17.84 5.37 -5.54
CA ASP A 464 -18.54 6.25 -4.61
C ASP A 464 -18.46 5.69 -3.20
N VAL A 465 -18.71 4.38 -3.05
CA VAL A 465 -18.51 3.68 -1.78
C VAL A 465 -17.06 3.80 -1.30
N PHE A 466 -16.09 3.66 -2.20
CA PHE A 466 -14.68 3.69 -1.83
C PHE A 466 -14.20 5.08 -1.39
N GLU A 467 -14.60 6.14 -2.08
CA GLU A 467 -14.27 7.51 -1.70
C GLU A 467 -14.98 7.95 -0.41
N GLU A 468 -16.21 7.50 -0.16
CA GLU A 468 -16.90 7.69 1.13
C GLU A 468 -16.11 7.03 2.28
N LEU A 469 -15.74 5.76 2.11
CA LEU A 469 -14.93 5.03 3.08
C LEU A 469 -13.58 5.71 3.34
N LYS A 470 -12.88 6.16 2.29
CA LYS A 470 -11.62 6.92 2.42
C LYS A 470 -11.81 8.19 3.23
N ALA A 471 -12.87 8.96 2.97
CA ALA A 471 -13.15 10.18 3.69
C ALA A 471 -13.44 9.92 5.19
N GLU A 472 -14.22 8.89 5.50
CA GLU A 472 -14.53 8.51 6.87
C GLU A 472 -13.30 7.95 7.62
N VAL A 473 -12.47 7.14 6.95
CA VAL A 473 -11.19 6.65 7.51
C VAL A 473 -10.29 7.84 7.82
N ALA A 474 -10.14 8.79 6.91
CA ALA A 474 -9.33 9.97 7.13
C ALA A 474 -9.84 10.81 8.32
N ALA A 475 -11.16 11.02 8.40
CA ALA A 475 -11.78 11.75 9.50
C ALA A 475 -11.62 11.04 10.85
N LEU A 476 -11.65 9.70 10.86
CA LEU A 476 -11.36 8.91 12.05
C LEU A 476 -9.87 8.96 12.42
N ALA A 477 -8.96 8.84 11.46
CA ALA A 477 -7.52 8.93 11.68
C ALA A 477 -7.12 10.30 12.25
N ALA A 478 -7.70 11.39 11.75
CA ALA A 478 -7.43 12.76 12.22
C ALA A 478 -7.84 13.03 13.69
N ARG A 479 -8.67 12.17 14.30
CA ARG A 479 -8.99 12.25 15.74
C ARG A 479 -7.90 11.68 16.64
N GLY A 480 -7.00 10.85 16.09
CA GLY A 480 -5.88 10.29 16.83
C GLY A 480 -4.75 11.27 17.00
N VAL A 481 -4.04 11.19 18.12
CA VAL A 481 -2.77 11.90 18.31
C VAL A 481 -1.78 11.43 17.23
N ALA A 482 -1.13 12.38 16.56
CA ALA A 482 -0.05 12.16 15.60
C ALA A 482 1.28 12.67 16.19
N GLU A 483 2.41 12.06 15.81
CA GLU A 483 3.73 12.57 16.21
C GLU A 483 4.09 13.86 15.47
N THR A 484 3.61 14.00 14.23
CA THR A 484 3.85 15.17 13.37
C THR A 484 2.55 15.96 13.23
N GLU A 485 2.59 17.27 13.53
CA GLU A 485 1.43 18.18 13.43
C GLU A 485 1.17 18.64 11.97
N GLY A 486 2.13 18.41 11.07
CA GLY A 486 2.08 18.87 9.68
C GLY A 486 1.20 17.98 8.79
N GLU A 487 0.14 18.55 8.23
CA GLU A 487 -0.48 18.03 7.00
C GLU A 487 0.27 18.63 5.81
N GLY A 488 1.30 17.95 5.31
CA GLY A 488 1.97 18.38 4.09
C GLY A 488 1.03 18.30 2.88
N ARG A 489 1.17 19.25 1.96
CA ARG A 489 0.35 19.36 0.74
C ARG A 489 0.81 18.42 -0.38
N GLU A 490 1.78 17.55 -0.11
CA GLU A 490 2.51 16.81 -1.14
C GLU A 490 2.60 15.28 -0.91
N TYR A 491 1.97 14.73 0.13
CA TYR A 491 2.00 13.28 0.36
C TYR A 491 1.26 12.52 -0.76
N PRO A 492 1.97 11.82 -1.67
CA PRO A 492 1.39 11.38 -2.95
C PRO A 492 0.59 10.09 -2.82
N HIS A 493 0.67 9.42 -1.67
CA HIS A 493 0.11 8.09 -1.45
C HIS A 493 -1.25 8.09 -0.75
N TYR A 494 -1.82 9.27 -0.45
CA TYR A 494 -3.14 9.38 0.16
C TYR A 494 -3.87 10.65 -0.29
N TYR A 495 -4.78 10.48 -1.25
CA TYR A 495 -5.59 11.56 -1.81
C TYR A 495 -7.07 11.35 -1.50
N ARG A 496 -7.80 12.44 -1.20
CA ARG A 496 -9.25 12.44 -1.04
C ARG A 496 -9.91 13.28 -2.13
N ILE A 497 -11.12 12.90 -2.52
CA ILE A 497 -11.95 13.64 -3.48
C ILE A 497 -12.40 15.04 -2.98
N TRP A 498 -12.23 15.41 -1.71
CA TRP A 498 -12.75 16.68 -1.15
C TRP A 498 -11.68 17.67 -0.67
N ASP A 499 -10.41 17.44 -1.00
CA ASP A 499 -9.31 18.19 -0.39
C ASP A 499 -9.10 19.61 -0.95
N VAL A 500 -9.77 19.98 -2.05
CA VAL A 500 -9.55 21.28 -2.71
C VAL A 500 -10.88 21.97 -3.04
N PRO A 501 -11.20 23.10 -2.38
CA PRO A 501 -12.33 23.93 -2.79
C PRO A 501 -12.10 24.46 -4.21
N SER A 502 -13.13 24.40 -5.06
CA SER A 502 -13.12 25.13 -6.33
C SER A 502 -13.28 26.63 -6.06
N SER A 503 -12.19 27.35 -5.88
CA SER A 503 -12.19 28.82 -5.82
C SER A 503 -11.55 29.41 -7.07
N HIS A 504 -11.99 30.62 -7.44
CA HIS A 504 -11.30 31.41 -8.44
C HIS A 504 -9.87 31.71 -7.95
N TYR A 505 -8.93 31.83 -8.88
CA TYR A 505 -7.55 32.13 -8.52
C TYR A 505 -7.44 33.55 -7.97
N PRO A 506 -7.02 33.74 -6.69
CA PRO A 506 -7.06 35.05 -6.04
C PRO A 506 -6.13 36.08 -6.69
N GLY A 507 -5.12 35.63 -7.44
CA GLY A 507 -4.19 36.49 -8.17
C GLY A 507 -4.74 37.09 -9.47
N LEU A 508 -5.91 36.65 -9.95
CA LEU A 508 -6.56 37.20 -11.14
C LEU A 508 -7.60 38.25 -10.76
N LYS A 509 -7.34 39.50 -11.13
CA LYS A 509 -8.24 40.64 -10.95
C LYS A 509 -8.96 40.93 -12.27
N THR A 510 -10.27 40.69 -12.27
CA THR A 510 -11.13 40.99 -13.41
C THR A 510 -11.79 42.35 -13.25
N ALA A 511 -11.82 43.17 -14.31
CA ALA A 511 -12.61 44.40 -14.34
C ALA A 511 -14.13 44.12 -14.31
N GLU A 512 -14.97 45.12 -13.99
CA GLU A 512 -16.42 44.99 -14.19
C GLU A 512 -16.72 44.78 -15.69
N GLY A 513 -17.37 43.66 -15.99
CA GLY A 513 -17.76 43.31 -17.35
C GLY A 513 -19.13 43.87 -17.73
N PRO A 514 -19.51 43.76 -19.02
CA PRO A 514 -20.87 44.09 -19.43
C PRO A 514 -21.87 43.12 -18.81
N GLY A 515 -23.14 43.53 -18.69
CA GLY A 515 -24.22 42.62 -18.29
C GLY A 515 -24.35 41.41 -19.22
N LEU A 516 -24.97 40.33 -18.73
CA LEU A 516 -25.01 39.02 -19.40
C LEU A 516 -25.39 39.10 -20.89
N ASP A 517 -26.43 39.85 -21.26
CA ASP A 517 -26.88 39.96 -22.65
C ASP A 517 -25.79 40.54 -23.58
N ALA A 518 -25.08 41.56 -23.10
CA ALA A 518 -24.00 42.20 -23.85
C ALA A 518 -22.73 41.32 -23.87
N ALA A 519 -22.46 40.54 -22.81
CA ALA A 519 -21.42 39.52 -22.82
C ALA A 519 -21.72 38.41 -23.86
N LEU A 520 -22.96 37.93 -23.92
CA LEU A 520 -23.39 36.93 -24.90
C LEU A 520 -23.36 37.49 -26.33
N GLU A 521 -23.62 38.78 -26.52
CA GLU A 521 -23.45 39.42 -27.82
C GLU A 521 -21.98 39.52 -28.23
N ALA A 522 -21.09 39.88 -27.29
CA ALA A 522 -19.65 39.85 -27.54
C ALA A 522 -19.13 38.44 -27.86
N ALA A 523 -19.72 37.39 -27.28
CA ALA A 523 -19.42 36.00 -27.63
C ALA A 523 -19.87 35.63 -29.06
N ARG A 524 -20.99 36.19 -29.55
CA ARG A 524 -21.52 35.92 -30.90
C ARG A 524 -20.78 36.66 -32.01
N SER A 525 -20.44 37.93 -31.82
CA SER A 525 -19.93 38.82 -32.87
C SER A 525 -18.50 39.32 -32.65
N GLY A 526 -17.91 39.01 -31.49
CA GLY A 526 -16.62 39.50 -31.04
C GLY A 526 -15.71 38.40 -30.49
N ALA A 527 -15.04 38.73 -29.38
CA ALA A 527 -14.21 37.81 -28.59
C ALA A 527 -14.47 38.12 -27.11
N LEU A 528 -15.25 37.30 -26.44
CA LEU A 528 -15.51 37.39 -25.01
C LEU A 528 -14.35 36.73 -24.25
N LEU A 529 -13.70 37.48 -23.36
CA LEU A 529 -12.69 36.98 -22.43
C LEU A 529 -13.37 36.56 -21.12
N LEU A 530 -13.20 35.30 -20.78
CA LEU A 530 -13.78 34.64 -19.61
C LEU A 530 -12.67 34.25 -18.64
N ASP A 531 -12.88 34.58 -17.37
CA ASP A 531 -12.16 33.93 -16.27
C ASP A 531 -12.60 32.46 -16.20
N ARG A 532 -11.64 31.54 -16.32
CA ARG A 532 -11.83 30.10 -16.17
C ARG A 532 -10.89 29.52 -15.12
N SER A 533 -10.50 30.34 -14.15
CA SER A 533 -9.65 29.92 -13.03
C SER A 533 -10.33 28.90 -12.11
N ASP A 534 -11.66 28.81 -12.19
CA ASP A 534 -12.48 27.77 -11.55
C ASP A 534 -12.40 26.41 -12.26
N ALA A 535 -12.05 26.39 -13.55
CA ALA A 535 -11.98 25.18 -14.34
C ALA A 535 -10.88 24.25 -13.86
N GLY A 536 -11.15 22.96 -13.94
CA GLY A 536 -10.21 21.92 -13.61
C GLY A 536 -9.07 21.79 -14.60
N LEU A 537 -7.83 21.60 -14.13
CA LEU A 537 -6.68 21.29 -14.97
C LEU A 537 -5.90 20.12 -14.39
N LEU A 538 -5.95 18.97 -15.07
CA LEU A 538 -5.21 17.76 -14.70
C LEU A 538 -4.10 17.49 -15.70
N ARG A 539 -2.93 17.07 -15.22
CA ARG A 539 -1.90 16.45 -16.05
C ARG A 539 -1.96 14.95 -15.88
N VAL A 540 -2.14 14.24 -16.99
CA VAL A 540 -2.08 12.77 -17.01
C VAL A 540 -0.79 12.34 -17.70
N SER A 541 0.03 11.54 -17.04
CA SER A 541 1.34 11.13 -17.56
C SER A 541 1.72 9.69 -17.20
N GLY A 542 2.74 9.15 -17.89
CA GLY A 542 3.29 7.81 -17.65
C GLY A 542 3.25 6.91 -18.88
N ASP A 543 3.88 5.73 -18.79
CA ASP A 543 4.08 4.80 -19.91
C ASP A 543 2.78 4.30 -20.56
N ARG A 544 1.67 4.36 -19.83
CA ARG A 544 0.35 3.91 -20.31
C ARG A 544 -0.65 5.05 -20.49
N ALA A 545 -0.26 6.32 -20.30
CA ALA A 545 -1.20 7.44 -20.30
C ALA A 545 -2.03 7.54 -21.60
N ALA A 546 -1.42 7.34 -22.77
CA ALA A 546 -2.16 7.33 -24.04
C ALA A 546 -3.18 6.19 -24.09
N ALA A 547 -2.76 4.96 -23.78
CA ALA A 547 -3.63 3.79 -23.81
C ALA A 547 -4.77 3.87 -22.78
N SER A 548 -4.47 4.34 -21.57
CA SER A 548 -5.48 4.55 -20.52
C SER A 548 -6.51 5.58 -20.93
N LEU A 549 -6.09 6.76 -21.40
CA LEU A 549 -7.01 7.81 -21.82
C LEU A 549 -7.84 7.40 -23.04
N GLN A 550 -7.26 6.62 -23.96
CA GLN A 550 -7.99 6.05 -25.09
C GLN A 550 -9.14 5.13 -24.64
N GLN A 551 -8.97 4.43 -23.52
CA GLN A 551 -9.98 3.52 -22.97
C GLN A 551 -10.93 4.20 -21.98
N ILE A 552 -10.65 5.43 -21.55
CA ILE A 552 -11.49 6.17 -20.60
C ILE A 552 -12.36 7.21 -21.30
N LEU A 553 -11.82 7.87 -22.34
CA LEU A 553 -12.49 8.94 -23.06
C LEU A 553 -13.22 8.43 -24.29
N THR A 554 -14.29 9.12 -24.68
CA THR A 554 -15.09 8.75 -25.85
C THR A 554 -14.45 9.09 -27.19
N SER A 555 -13.35 9.85 -27.23
CA SER A 555 -12.67 10.31 -28.46
C SER A 555 -11.42 9.47 -28.80
N ASP A 556 -10.87 9.65 -30.00
CA ASP A 556 -9.60 9.02 -30.42
C ASP A 556 -8.40 9.80 -29.87
N VAL A 557 -7.93 9.42 -28.68
CA VAL A 557 -6.76 10.01 -28.02
C VAL A 557 -5.47 9.65 -28.75
N GLY A 558 -5.43 8.48 -29.41
CA GLY A 558 -4.28 8.01 -30.18
C GLY A 558 -3.99 8.86 -31.42
N ALA A 559 -5.00 9.50 -32.00
CA ALA A 559 -4.85 10.36 -33.18
C ALA A 559 -4.27 11.76 -32.87
N LEU A 560 -4.11 12.15 -31.60
CA LEU A 560 -3.62 13.48 -31.24
C LEU A 560 -2.09 13.59 -31.38
N GLU A 561 -1.65 14.55 -32.19
CA GLU A 561 -0.26 14.99 -32.23
C GLU A 561 0.04 16.03 -31.14
N PRO A 562 1.31 16.16 -30.69
CA PRO A 562 1.69 17.19 -29.71
C PRO A 562 1.25 18.61 -30.11
N GLY A 563 0.50 19.26 -29.22
CA GLY A 563 -0.09 20.58 -29.43
C GLY A 563 -1.51 20.57 -30.00
N GLN A 564 -2.04 19.41 -30.40
CA GLN A 564 -3.44 19.25 -30.80
C GLN A 564 -4.32 18.92 -29.60
N CYS A 565 -5.55 19.44 -29.64
CA CYS A 565 -6.57 19.12 -28.66
C CYS A 565 -7.86 18.64 -29.30
N GLN A 566 -8.65 17.90 -28.53
CA GLN A 566 -9.99 17.49 -28.90
C GLN A 566 -10.94 17.55 -27.70
N LEU A 567 -12.23 17.49 -27.99
CA LEU A 567 -13.29 17.42 -26.99
C LEU A 567 -13.76 15.97 -26.87
N ALA A 568 -14.02 15.55 -25.64
CA ALA A 568 -14.52 14.21 -25.33
C ALA A 568 -15.54 14.27 -24.20
N PHE A 569 -16.29 13.18 -24.04
CA PHE A 569 -16.99 12.90 -22.80
C PHE A 569 -16.21 11.86 -21.99
N LEU A 570 -16.41 11.92 -20.68
CA LEU A 570 -16.00 10.90 -19.75
C LEU A 570 -17.29 10.28 -19.18
N LEU A 571 -17.44 8.97 -19.34
CA LEU A 571 -18.64 8.23 -18.93
C LEU A 571 -18.32 7.31 -17.75
N ASN A 572 -19.32 7.02 -16.92
CA ASN A 572 -19.23 5.96 -15.92
C ASN A 572 -19.66 4.59 -16.51
N GLU A 573 -19.67 3.57 -15.66
CA GLU A 573 -20.06 2.19 -15.99
C GLU A 573 -21.50 2.08 -16.54
N ASP A 574 -22.41 2.92 -16.05
CA ASP A 574 -23.80 3.00 -16.50
C ASP A 574 -23.96 3.87 -17.77
N SER A 575 -22.86 4.36 -18.34
CA SER A 575 -22.80 5.25 -19.51
C SER A 575 -23.39 6.64 -19.26
N LEU A 576 -23.51 7.05 -18.01
CA LEU A 576 -23.86 8.41 -17.61
C LEU A 576 -22.65 9.33 -17.77
N VAL A 577 -22.89 10.56 -18.18
CA VAL A 577 -21.83 11.55 -18.35
C VAL A 577 -21.31 11.99 -16.98
N ILE A 578 -20.05 11.67 -16.70
CA ILE A 578 -19.31 12.21 -15.56
C ILE A 578 -18.98 13.67 -15.85
N ASP A 579 -18.33 13.94 -16.99
CA ASP A 579 -17.95 15.29 -17.41
C ASP A 579 -17.74 15.40 -18.94
N ASP A 580 -17.78 16.62 -19.46
CA ASP A 580 -17.31 16.96 -20.81
C ASP A 580 -15.95 17.66 -20.74
N VAL A 581 -14.93 17.03 -21.33
CA VAL A 581 -13.52 17.42 -21.14
C VAL A 581 -12.88 17.88 -22.44
N ALA A 582 -11.84 18.71 -22.30
CA ALA A 582 -10.89 18.96 -23.38
C ALA A 582 -9.57 18.27 -23.06
N ILE A 583 -9.01 17.55 -24.02
CA ILE A 583 -7.71 16.89 -23.89
C ILE A 583 -6.72 17.51 -24.87
N LEU A 584 -5.52 17.84 -24.39
CA LEU A 584 -4.41 18.37 -25.18
C LEU A 584 -3.21 17.44 -25.04
N ARG A 585 -2.67 16.97 -26.17
CA ARG A 585 -1.44 16.18 -26.17
C ARG A 585 -0.23 17.08 -25.97
N LEU A 586 0.60 16.76 -24.98
CA LEU A 586 1.89 17.43 -24.78
C LEU A 586 3.02 16.63 -25.43
N ARG A 587 4.20 17.25 -25.53
CA ARG A 587 5.42 16.50 -25.82
C ARG A 587 5.70 15.51 -24.71
N THR A 588 6.29 14.37 -25.04
CA THR A 588 6.78 13.41 -24.04
C THR A 588 7.76 14.09 -23.08
N ASP A 589 7.92 13.54 -21.88
CA ASP A 589 8.99 13.98 -20.98
C ASP A 589 10.37 13.49 -21.45
N GLU A 590 11.40 13.79 -20.64
CA GLU A 590 12.79 13.45 -20.94
C GLU A 590 13.02 11.92 -21.00
N GLN A 591 12.15 11.15 -20.35
CA GLN A 591 12.17 9.68 -20.36
C GLN A 591 11.32 9.09 -21.49
N GLY A 592 10.70 9.93 -22.33
CA GLY A 592 9.85 9.49 -23.43
C GLY A 592 8.42 9.13 -23.01
N ARG A 593 8.00 9.46 -21.78
CA ARG A 593 6.67 9.12 -21.27
C ARG A 593 5.62 10.08 -21.80
N ASP A 594 4.45 9.53 -22.07
CA ASP A 594 3.29 10.25 -22.56
C ASP A 594 2.80 11.30 -21.56
N ARG A 595 2.35 12.45 -22.07
CA ARG A 595 1.80 13.55 -21.26
C ARG A 595 0.61 14.20 -21.94
N TYR A 596 -0.44 14.45 -21.17
CA TYR A 596 -1.66 15.10 -21.60
C TYR A 596 -2.12 16.13 -20.56
N LEU A 597 -2.74 17.21 -21.03
CA LEU A 597 -3.53 18.09 -20.18
C LEU A 597 -5.00 17.82 -20.40
N LEU A 598 -5.75 17.70 -19.30
CA LEU A 598 -7.18 17.49 -19.29
C LEU A 598 -7.86 18.67 -18.60
N ARG A 599 -8.66 19.43 -19.34
CA ARG A 599 -9.53 20.46 -18.78
C ARG A 599 -10.87 19.85 -18.42
N THR A 600 -11.27 20.02 -17.16
CA THR A 600 -12.55 19.53 -16.62
C THR A 600 -13.43 20.70 -16.19
N ASN A 601 -14.73 20.47 -16.01
CA ASN A 601 -15.61 21.48 -15.43
C ASN A 601 -15.41 21.56 -13.91
N ALA A 602 -15.57 22.77 -13.35
CA ALA A 602 -15.37 23.04 -11.92
C ALA A 602 -16.20 22.09 -11.03
N ALA A 603 -17.48 21.90 -11.38
CA ALA A 603 -18.42 21.09 -10.61
C ALA A 603 -18.07 19.60 -10.53
N ASN A 604 -17.32 19.05 -11.50
CA ASN A 604 -16.96 17.63 -11.55
C ASN A 604 -15.47 17.37 -11.39
N HIS A 605 -14.63 18.40 -11.23
CA HIS A 605 -13.18 18.24 -11.31
C HIS A 605 -12.64 17.19 -10.34
N GLU A 606 -13.03 17.28 -9.07
CA GLU A 606 -12.57 16.34 -8.06
C GLU A 606 -13.00 14.90 -8.38
N ARG A 607 -14.23 14.74 -8.90
CA ARG A 607 -14.73 13.45 -9.37
C ARG A 607 -13.90 12.90 -10.52
N VAL A 608 -13.59 13.72 -11.52
CA VAL A 608 -12.76 13.29 -12.67
C VAL A 608 -11.35 12.91 -12.19
N LYS A 609 -10.76 13.68 -11.29
CA LYS A 609 -9.46 13.37 -10.67
C LYS A 609 -9.49 12.02 -9.94
N ALA A 610 -10.49 11.82 -9.08
CA ALA A 610 -10.68 10.56 -8.35
C ALA A 610 -10.89 9.39 -9.33
N TRP A 611 -11.73 9.56 -10.35
CA TRP A 611 -11.98 8.56 -11.39
C TRP A 611 -10.70 8.16 -12.12
N LEU A 612 -9.91 9.12 -12.63
CA LEU A 612 -8.68 8.80 -13.36
C LEU A 612 -7.66 8.07 -12.48
N ARG A 613 -7.48 8.50 -11.21
CA ARG A 613 -6.58 7.83 -10.26
C ARG A 613 -7.05 6.41 -9.94
N ALA A 614 -8.33 6.25 -9.66
CA ALA A 614 -8.98 4.97 -9.42
C ALA A 614 -8.82 3.97 -10.58
N MET A 615 -8.94 4.46 -11.82
CA MET A 615 -8.70 3.66 -13.03
C MET A 615 -7.23 3.25 -13.15
N GLY A 616 -6.30 4.15 -12.79
CA GLY A 616 -4.86 3.86 -12.73
C GLY A 616 -4.50 2.83 -11.67
N ASP A 617 -5.14 2.88 -10.50
CA ASP A 617 -4.94 1.94 -9.38
C ASP A 617 -5.51 0.54 -9.71
N GLY A 618 -6.58 0.48 -10.50
CA GLY A 618 -7.13 -0.76 -11.04
C GLY A 618 -8.01 -1.57 -10.08
N TYR A 619 -8.46 -0.95 -8.98
CA TYR A 619 -9.36 -1.55 -7.98
C TYR A 619 -10.80 -1.05 -8.10
N THR A 620 -11.12 -0.18 -9.05
CA THR A 620 -12.47 0.33 -9.22
C THR A 620 -13.32 -0.55 -10.14
N LEU A 621 -14.56 -0.77 -9.74
CA LEU A 621 -15.57 -1.41 -10.58
C LEU A 621 -16.09 -0.39 -11.60
N PHE A 622 -15.61 -0.49 -12.85
CA PHE A 622 -16.02 0.41 -13.95
C PHE A 622 -16.78 -0.30 -15.08
N ASP A 623 -16.96 -1.62 -14.97
CA ASP A 623 -17.83 -2.40 -15.85
C ASP A 623 -18.57 -3.43 -14.97
N GLY A 624 -19.84 -3.14 -14.69
CA GLY A 624 -20.68 -4.04 -13.90
C GLY A 624 -20.97 -5.37 -14.60
N HIS A 625 -20.82 -5.48 -15.92
CA HIS A 625 -21.06 -6.71 -16.65
C HIS A 625 -19.82 -7.60 -16.76
N ASP A 626 -18.63 -7.02 -16.64
CA ASP A 626 -17.36 -7.74 -16.69
C ASP A 626 -16.39 -7.29 -15.59
N VAL A 627 -16.41 -8.04 -14.49
CA VAL A 627 -15.49 -7.82 -13.37
C VAL A 627 -14.02 -7.99 -13.77
N LEU A 628 -13.72 -8.73 -14.85
CA LEU A 628 -12.35 -8.93 -15.35
C LEU A 628 -11.83 -7.78 -16.19
N ALA A 629 -12.73 -6.91 -16.69
CA ALA A 629 -12.37 -5.78 -17.55
C ALA A 629 -11.30 -4.92 -16.90
N LYS A 630 -10.30 -4.47 -17.66
CA LYS A 630 -9.24 -3.63 -17.14
C LYS A 630 -8.95 -2.50 -18.10
N VAL A 631 -8.74 -1.31 -17.56
CA VAL A 631 -8.11 -0.22 -18.30
C VAL A 631 -6.61 -0.31 -18.12
N GLU A 632 -5.88 0.00 -19.18
CA GLU A 632 -4.42 0.04 -19.17
C GLU A 632 -3.92 1.01 -18.10
N GLY A 633 -2.83 0.66 -17.43
CA GLY A 633 -2.20 1.44 -16.37
C GLY A 633 -0.80 0.88 -16.08
N PRO A 634 0.03 1.56 -15.27
CA PRO A 634 -0.31 2.69 -14.40
C PRO A 634 -0.27 4.06 -15.10
N ILE A 635 -0.94 5.05 -14.50
CA ILE A 635 -0.89 6.46 -14.88
C ILE A 635 -0.71 7.36 -13.65
N ILE A 636 -0.12 8.53 -13.87
CA ILE A 636 0.03 9.59 -12.87
C ILE A 636 -0.97 10.69 -13.20
N VAL A 637 -1.66 11.20 -12.20
CA VAL A 637 -2.67 12.27 -12.33
C VAL A 637 -2.34 13.39 -11.36
N ASP A 638 -1.78 14.48 -11.88
CA ASP A 638 -1.45 15.69 -11.13
C ASP A 638 -2.57 16.72 -11.26
N ASP A 639 -2.97 17.35 -10.16
CA ASP A 639 -3.83 18.53 -10.18
C ASP A 639 -2.94 19.75 -10.33
N LEU A 640 -3.10 20.49 -11.42
CA LEU A 640 -2.30 21.68 -11.70
C LEU A 640 -2.92 22.95 -11.14
N ARG A 641 -4.04 22.84 -10.43
CA ARG A 641 -4.67 23.97 -9.72
C ARG A 641 -4.01 24.20 -8.37
N HIS A 642 -4.13 25.45 -7.95
CA HIS A 642 -3.53 26.04 -6.75
C HIS A 642 -3.56 25.17 -5.48
N VAL A 643 -2.39 24.98 -4.88
CA VAL A 643 -2.22 24.55 -3.49
C VAL A 643 -1.41 25.60 -2.71
N MET A 644 -1.85 26.87 -2.68
CA MET A 644 -1.45 27.95 -1.73
C MET A 644 -0.01 28.51 -1.73
N THR A 645 0.76 28.37 -2.80
CA THR A 645 2.02 29.12 -2.97
C THR A 645 2.24 29.48 -4.44
N ASP A 646 3.00 30.56 -4.71
CA ASP A 646 3.41 31.01 -6.05
C ASP A 646 4.47 30.09 -6.70
N GLU A 647 4.35 28.79 -6.49
CA GLU A 647 5.34 27.79 -6.90
C GLU A 647 5.30 27.47 -8.39
N THR A 648 6.47 27.05 -8.88
CA THR A 648 6.72 26.69 -10.27
C THR A 648 5.93 25.45 -10.69
N GLY A 649 4.89 25.61 -11.52
CA GLY A 649 4.19 24.49 -12.17
C GLY A 649 2.66 24.59 -12.20
N CYS A 650 2.07 25.45 -11.36
CA CYS A 650 0.62 25.69 -11.34
C CYS A 650 0.12 26.40 -12.61
N LEU A 651 -1.06 26.00 -13.09
CA LEU A 651 -1.73 26.60 -14.25
C LEU A 651 -3.11 27.15 -13.87
N VAL A 652 -3.50 28.24 -14.53
CA VAL A 652 -4.78 28.93 -14.36
C VAL A 652 -5.47 29.04 -15.72
N GLY A 653 -6.76 28.73 -15.76
CA GLY A 653 -7.57 28.76 -16.97
C GLY A 653 -8.04 30.17 -17.35
N LEU A 654 -7.96 30.51 -18.64
CA LEU A 654 -8.67 31.62 -19.28
C LEU A 654 -9.37 31.10 -20.54
N ALA A 655 -10.41 31.78 -21.03
CA ALA A 655 -10.99 31.45 -22.33
C ALA A 655 -11.34 32.68 -23.16
N LEU A 656 -11.10 32.59 -24.46
CA LEU A 656 -11.64 33.49 -25.47
C LEU A 656 -12.74 32.78 -26.23
N HIS A 657 -13.92 33.39 -26.29
CA HIS A 657 -15.08 32.82 -26.94
C HIS A 657 -15.64 33.79 -27.98
N GLY A 658 -15.66 33.37 -29.26
CA GLY A 658 -16.30 34.10 -30.35
C GLY A 658 -15.42 34.22 -31.60
N PRO A 659 -16.01 34.60 -32.75
CA PRO A 659 -15.36 34.51 -34.05
C PRO A 659 -14.10 35.38 -34.21
N LYS A 660 -13.89 36.39 -33.34
CA LYS A 660 -12.69 37.24 -33.36
C LYS A 660 -11.57 36.74 -32.44
N GLY A 661 -11.76 35.65 -31.69
CA GLY A 661 -10.77 35.17 -30.71
C GLY A 661 -9.41 34.84 -31.32
N ALA A 662 -9.38 34.20 -32.50
CA ALA A 662 -8.14 33.92 -33.22
C ALA A 662 -7.36 35.21 -33.58
N ARG A 663 -8.07 36.25 -34.02
CA ARG A 663 -7.46 37.56 -34.35
C ARG A 663 -6.90 38.26 -33.12
N VAL A 664 -7.59 38.16 -31.98
CA VAL A 664 -7.07 38.69 -30.70
C VAL A 664 -5.76 37.98 -30.34
N LEU A 665 -5.71 36.65 -30.43
CA LEU A 665 -4.50 35.88 -30.14
C LEU A 665 -3.34 36.23 -31.09
N GLU A 666 -3.61 36.39 -32.38
CA GLU A 666 -2.59 36.85 -33.34
C GLU A 666 -2.04 38.23 -32.99
N ALA A 667 -2.89 39.17 -32.57
CA ALA A 667 -2.48 40.51 -32.16
C ALA A 667 -1.65 40.52 -30.87
N VAL A 668 -1.95 39.60 -29.94
CA VAL A 668 -1.19 39.44 -28.69
C VAL A 668 0.16 38.75 -28.91
N GLY A 669 0.25 37.85 -29.90
CA GLY A 669 1.45 37.07 -30.19
C GLY A 669 1.67 35.92 -29.22
N ALA A 670 2.92 35.56 -28.96
CA ALA A 670 3.25 34.42 -28.09
C ALA A 670 2.75 34.64 -26.64
N LEU A 671 2.11 33.61 -26.11
CA LEU A 671 1.61 33.54 -24.73
C LEU A 671 2.28 32.38 -23.98
N PRO A 672 2.54 32.54 -22.67
CA PRO A 672 3.07 31.46 -21.84
C PRO A 672 2.00 30.38 -21.60
N GLY A 673 2.43 29.15 -21.35
CA GLY A 673 1.55 28.03 -21.04
C GLY A 673 1.06 27.27 -22.28
N TYR A 674 -0.20 26.83 -22.23
CA TYR A 674 -0.78 25.91 -23.21
C TYR A 674 -2.10 26.44 -23.76
N ARG A 675 -2.42 26.01 -24.99
CA ARG A 675 -3.59 26.45 -25.76
C ARG A 675 -4.44 25.26 -26.18
N PHE A 676 -5.72 25.27 -25.86
CA PHE A 676 -6.73 24.40 -26.42
C PHE A 676 -7.47 25.16 -27.52
N ASP A 677 -7.18 24.85 -28.78
CA ASP A 677 -7.83 25.47 -29.93
C ASP A 677 -8.99 24.59 -30.41
N HIS A 678 -10.23 25.03 -30.13
CA HIS A 678 -11.43 24.29 -30.49
C HIS A 678 -11.98 24.66 -31.88
N GLY A 679 -11.30 25.57 -32.60
CA GLY A 679 -11.80 26.14 -33.84
C GLY A 679 -12.89 27.20 -33.63
N GLY A 680 -13.31 27.86 -34.72
CA GLY A 680 -14.38 28.88 -34.69
C GLY A 680 -14.06 30.16 -33.90
N GLY A 681 -12.80 30.35 -33.49
CA GLY A 681 -12.38 31.46 -32.62
C GLY A 681 -12.53 31.18 -31.12
N HIS A 682 -12.90 29.95 -30.73
CA HIS A 682 -12.98 29.52 -29.34
C HIS A 682 -11.67 28.90 -28.89
N VAL A 683 -11.02 29.52 -27.92
CA VAL A 683 -9.71 29.08 -27.42
C VAL A 683 -9.71 29.12 -25.89
N GLU A 684 -9.30 28.02 -25.27
CA GLU A 684 -9.00 27.98 -23.83
C GLU A 684 -7.48 28.02 -23.63
N LEU A 685 -7.04 28.71 -22.58
CA LEU A 685 -5.63 28.90 -22.23
C LEU A 685 -5.38 28.35 -20.84
N ALA A 686 -4.29 27.61 -20.67
CA ALA A 686 -3.78 27.20 -19.36
C ALA A 686 -2.45 27.92 -19.12
N VAL A 687 -2.50 28.97 -18.31
CA VAL A 687 -1.42 29.96 -18.15
C VAL A 687 -0.72 29.75 -16.80
N PRO A 688 0.61 29.87 -16.71
CA PRO A 688 1.29 29.85 -15.41
C PRO A 688 0.70 30.87 -14.44
N ALA A 689 0.40 30.45 -13.21
CA ALA A 689 -0.35 31.25 -12.24
C ALA A 689 0.24 32.67 -12.04
N GLY A 690 1.55 32.79 -11.87
CA GLY A 690 2.24 34.08 -11.71
C GLY A 690 2.24 35.00 -12.95
N GLN A 691 1.72 34.54 -14.10
CA GLN A 691 1.65 35.32 -15.34
C GLN A 691 0.20 35.56 -15.81
N VAL A 692 -0.80 34.99 -15.13
CA VAL A 692 -2.19 35.01 -15.62
C VAL A 692 -2.76 36.42 -15.74
N GLN A 693 -2.47 37.32 -14.80
CA GLN A 693 -2.93 38.72 -14.87
C GLN A 693 -2.37 39.43 -16.11
N ALA A 694 -1.06 39.30 -16.37
CA ALA A 694 -0.43 39.94 -17.51
C ALA A 694 -0.98 39.40 -18.84
N VAL A 695 -1.32 38.11 -18.90
CA VAL A 695 -1.99 37.53 -20.08
C VAL A 695 -3.40 38.07 -20.23
N TYR A 696 -4.18 38.13 -19.14
CA TYR A 696 -5.53 38.67 -19.13
C TYR A 696 -5.58 40.12 -19.65
N ASP A 697 -4.69 40.98 -19.15
CA ASP A 697 -4.61 42.39 -19.54
C ASP A 697 -4.25 42.53 -21.03
N ARG A 698 -3.26 41.78 -21.52
CA ARG A 698 -2.88 41.77 -22.95
C ARG A 698 -4.02 41.34 -23.86
N LEU A 699 -4.81 40.34 -23.46
CA LEU A 699 -5.98 39.88 -24.22
C LEU A 699 -7.06 40.97 -24.29
N ALA A 700 -7.32 41.65 -23.17
CA ALA A 700 -8.25 42.77 -23.13
C ALA A 700 -7.78 43.96 -23.98
N GLU A 701 -6.50 44.34 -23.89
CA GLU A 701 -5.87 45.41 -24.69
C GLU A 701 -5.90 45.12 -26.20
N ALA A 702 -5.78 43.85 -26.58
CA ALA A 702 -5.87 43.40 -27.98
C ALA A 702 -7.30 43.32 -28.53
N GLY A 703 -8.31 43.71 -27.73
CA GLY A 703 -9.69 43.87 -28.18
C GLY A 703 -10.64 42.76 -27.75
N ALA A 704 -10.27 41.90 -26.80
CA ALA A 704 -11.24 41.01 -26.16
C ALA A 704 -12.12 41.79 -25.17
N THR A 705 -13.41 41.48 -25.13
CA THR A 705 -14.34 42.04 -24.15
C THR A 705 -14.30 41.20 -22.88
N ALA A 706 -13.81 41.75 -21.78
CA ALA A 706 -13.81 41.08 -20.49
C ALA A 706 -15.24 40.87 -19.95
N ALA A 707 -15.63 39.63 -19.66
CA ALA A 707 -16.90 39.33 -18.98
C ALA A 707 -16.88 39.73 -17.49
N GLY A 708 -15.71 39.94 -16.91
CA GLY A 708 -15.57 40.35 -15.51
C GLY A 708 -16.10 39.31 -14.53
N SER A 709 -16.76 39.78 -13.47
CA SER A 709 -17.47 38.95 -12.49
C SER A 709 -18.63 38.14 -13.07
N GLY A 710 -19.10 38.47 -14.29
CA GLY A 710 -20.13 37.73 -15.01
C GLY A 710 -19.64 36.47 -15.72
N SER A 711 -18.35 36.12 -15.62
CA SER A 711 -17.74 34.98 -16.35
C SER A 711 -18.46 33.65 -16.09
N ALA A 712 -18.78 33.31 -14.83
CA ALA A 712 -19.47 32.07 -14.50
C ALA A 712 -20.89 31.98 -15.11
N GLU A 713 -21.63 33.10 -15.09
CA GLU A 713 -22.98 33.17 -15.66
C GLU A 713 -22.95 33.09 -17.19
N ALA A 714 -22.00 33.77 -17.82
CA ALA A 714 -21.77 33.72 -19.26
C ALA A 714 -21.37 32.30 -19.70
N VAL A 715 -20.47 31.63 -18.99
CA VAL A 715 -20.08 30.23 -19.26
C VAL A 715 -21.30 29.31 -19.19
N ARG A 716 -22.12 29.43 -18.14
CA ARG A 716 -23.34 28.63 -17.99
C ARG A 716 -24.33 28.85 -19.14
N ALA A 717 -24.58 30.10 -19.52
CA ALA A 717 -25.47 30.44 -20.64
C ALA A 717 -24.93 29.98 -21.99
N LEU A 718 -23.62 30.08 -22.24
CA LEU A 718 -22.98 29.57 -23.46
C LEU A 718 -23.03 28.04 -23.54
N ARG A 719 -22.85 27.34 -22.40
CA ARG A 719 -23.00 25.88 -22.32
C ARG A 719 -24.44 25.44 -22.59
N GLU A 720 -25.42 26.12 -22.01
CA GLU A 720 -26.85 25.87 -22.24
C GLU A 720 -27.21 26.09 -23.72
N ALA A 721 -26.74 27.17 -24.33
CA ALA A 721 -26.93 27.43 -25.75
C ALA A 721 -26.28 26.36 -26.66
N ALA A 722 -25.19 25.74 -26.21
CA ALA A 722 -24.53 24.63 -26.89
C ALA A 722 -25.18 23.25 -26.60
N GLY A 723 -26.25 23.20 -25.80
CA GLY A 723 -26.91 21.94 -25.41
C GLY A 723 -26.02 21.04 -24.54
N LEU A 724 -25.11 21.62 -23.74
CA LEU A 724 -24.27 20.90 -22.79
C LEU A 724 -24.89 20.91 -21.39
N PRO A 725 -24.66 19.87 -20.56
CA PRO A 725 -25.29 19.77 -19.25
C PRO A 725 -24.73 20.79 -18.25
N ASP A 726 -25.60 21.31 -17.39
CA ASP A 726 -25.21 22.04 -16.20
C ASP A 726 -24.98 21.07 -15.05
N TYR A 727 -23.72 20.70 -14.83
CA TYR A 727 -23.35 19.66 -13.87
C TYR A 727 -23.64 20.03 -12.42
N SER A 728 -23.80 21.32 -12.10
CA SER A 728 -24.14 21.74 -10.74
C SER A 728 -25.54 21.27 -10.30
N ARG A 729 -26.38 20.80 -11.23
CA ARG A 729 -27.73 20.26 -10.97
C ARG A 729 -27.74 18.78 -10.60
N TYR A 730 -26.60 18.07 -10.68
CA TYR A 730 -26.52 16.63 -10.50
C TYR A 730 -25.60 16.25 -9.32
N PRO A 731 -26.16 16.11 -8.10
CA PRO A 731 -25.35 15.90 -6.89
C PRO A 731 -24.73 14.49 -6.79
N HIS A 732 -25.21 13.51 -7.56
CA HIS A 732 -24.76 12.12 -7.52
C HIS A 732 -24.53 11.57 -8.94
N TYR A 733 -23.93 10.37 -9.04
CA TYR A 733 -23.50 9.75 -10.31
C TYR A 733 -24.19 8.41 -10.63
N GLY A 734 -25.15 7.98 -9.81
CA GLY A 734 -25.91 6.75 -10.05
C GLY A 734 -27.00 6.90 -11.13
N PRO A 735 -27.65 5.80 -11.53
CA PRO A 735 -28.74 5.77 -12.52
C PRO A 735 -29.86 6.79 -12.28
N ASP A 736 -30.21 7.03 -11.02
CA ASP A 736 -31.29 7.96 -10.64
C ASP A 736 -30.84 9.42 -10.52
N SER A 737 -29.59 9.73 -10.91
CA SER A 737 -29.02 11.09 -10.80
C SER A 737 -29.67 12.11 -11.74
N GLY A 738 -30.37 11.65 -12.79
CA GLY A 738 -30.89 12.50 -13.86
C GLY A 738 -29.82 13.03 -14.80
N ARG A 739 -28.55 12.59 -14.66
CA ARG A 739 -27.48 12.91 -15.60
C ARG A 739 -27.82 12.35 -16.99
N PRO A 740 -27.48 13.07 -18.07
CA PRO A 740 -27.64 12.52 -19.41
C PRO A 740 -26.69 11.36 -19.63
N THR A 741 -27.15 10.40 -20.41
CA THR A 741 -26.35 9.29 -20.92
C THR A 741 -25.49 9.75 -22.10
N GLY A 742 -24.41 9.00 -22.39
CA GLY A 742 -23.63 9.20 -23.60
C GLY A 742 -24.48 9.10 -24.87
N LEU A 743 -25.49 8.23 -24.88
CA LEU A 743 -26.39 8.06 -26.03
C LEU A 743 -27.24 9.31 -26.28
N GLU A 744 -27.80 9.89 -25.22
CA GLU A 744 -28.56 11.14 -25.31
C GLU A 744 -27.67 12.28 -25.79
N MET A 745 -26.43 12.38 -25.29
CA MET A 745 -25.47 13.39 -25.77
C MET A 745 -25.11 13.20 -27.25
N TYR A 746 -24.90 11.96 -27.69
CA TYR A 746 -24.63 11.63 -29.09
C TYR A 746 -25.79 12.07 -29.99
N GLN A 747 -27.03 11.72 -29.61
CA GLN A 747 -28.25 12.06 -30.35
C GLN A 747 -28.57 13.56 -30.30
N ALA A 748 -28.16 14.27 -29.25
CA ALA A 748 -28.32 15.72 -29.10
C ALA A 748 -27.33 16.54 -29.95
N GLY A 749 -26.58 15.92 -30.87
CA GLY A 749 -25.73 16.62 -31.83
C GLY A 749 -24.25 16.70 -31.44
N HIS A 750 -23.82 16.00 -30.39
CA HIS A 750 -22.42 15.97 -29.93
C HIS A 750 -21.62 14.78 -30.48
N ALA A 751 -22.03 14.21 -31.61
CA ALA A 751 -21.39 13.04 -32.22
C ALA A 751 -19.88 13.26 -32.51
N ASN A 752 -19.45 14.49 -32.75
CA ASN A 752 -18.04 14.85 -32.94
C ASN A 752 -17.15 14.71 -31.69
N ARG A 753 -17.73 14.40 -30.52
CA ARG A 753 -17.02 14.07 -29.28
C ARG A 753 -16.91 12.57 -29.03
N PHE A 754 -17.38 11.75 -29.97
CA PHE A 754 -17.34 10.29 -29.92
C PHE A 754 -16.59 9.73 -31.13
N GLU A 755 -15.68 8.80 -30.89
CA GLU A 755 -15.16 7.89 -31.89
C GLU A 755 -15.68 6.49 -31.56
N LEU A 756 -16.72 6.05 -32.27
CA LEU A 756 -17.37 4.76 -31.99
C LEU A 756 -16.66 3.57 -32.67
N CYS A 757 -15.69 3.85 -33.55
CA CYS A 757 -14.88 2.83 -34.21
C CYS A 757 -13.72 2.33 -33.33
N VAL A 758 -13.33 3.08 -32.27
CA VAL A 758 -12.30 2.57 -31.36
C VAL A 758 -12.77 1.27 -30.70
N PRO A 759 -11.86 0.35 -30.36
CA PRO A 759 -12.25 -0.97 -29.85
C PRO A 759 -13.09 -0.89 -28.58
N TYR A 760 -12.71 0.00 -27.65
CA TYR A 760 -13.28 0.11 -26.32
C TYR A 760 -13.08 1.51 -25.71
N PHE A 761 -14.08 1.98 -24.98
CA PHE A 761 -13.95 2.98 -23.92
C PHE A 761 -14.98 2.69 -22.80
N VAL A 762 -14.76 3.20 -21.59
CA VAL A 762 -15.71 2.98 -20.48
C VAL A 762 -17.08 3.56 -20.81
N GLY A 763 -18.15 2.79 -20.55
CA GLY A 763 -19.52 3.19 -20.88
C GLY A 763 -19.89 2.99 -22.36
N HIS A 764 -19.06 2.36 -23.18
CA HIS A 764 -19.38 2.18 -24.60
C HIS A 764 -20.55 1.21 -24.87
N ARG A 765 -20.88 0.29 -23.95
CA ARG A 765 -21.87 -0.79 -24.18
C ARG A 765 -23.27 -0.24 -24.48
N ASN A 766 -23.69 0.83 -23.80
CA ASN A 766 -25.01 1.42 -24.04
C ASN A 766 -25.05 2.30 -25.30
N LEU A 767 -23.94 2.42 -26.04
CA LEU A 767 -23.84 3.09 -27.34
C LEU A 767 -23.90 2.12 -28.53
N ASP A 768 -24.02 0.81 -28.29
CA ASP A 768 -24.15 -0.19 -29.36
C ASP A 768 -25.23 0.12 -30.41
N PRO A 769 -26.42 0.68 -30.07
CA PRO A 769 -27.44 1.03 -31.08
C PRO A 769 -27.00 2.04 -32.13
N VAL A 770 -26.02 2.89 -31.81
CA VAL A 770 -25.48 3.94 -32.71
C VAL A 770 -24.08 3.60 -33.23
N ARG A 771 -23.52 2.46 -32.81
CA ARG A 771 -22.18 2.02 -33.20
C ARG A 771 -22.22 1.43 -34.61
N ILE A 772 -21.81 2.23 -35.58
CA ILE A 772 -21.61 1.77 -36.95
C ILE A 772 -20.27 1.04 -37.01
N ARG A 773 -20.28 -0.30 -37.01
CA ARG A 773 -19.10 -1.05 -37.44
C ARG A 773 -19.15 -1.04 -38.97
N PRO A 774 -18.19 -0.41 -39.67
CA PRO A 774 -18.14 -0.56 -41.11
C PRO A 774 -18.10 -2.05 -41.43
N ASP A 775 -18.93 -2.51 -42.37
CA ASP A 775 -18.81 -3.86 -42.88
C ASP A 775 -17.36 -4.04 -43.32
N LEU A 776 -16.65 -4.97 -42.67
CA LEU A 776 -15.37 -5.40 -43.20
C LEU A 776 -15.64 -5.87 -44.63
N PRO A 777 -14.83 -5.47 -45.63
CA PRO A 777 -15.03 -5.93 -46.99
C PRO A 777 -15.14 -7.45 -46.96
N VAL A 778 -16.14 -8.00 -47.66
CA VAL A 778 -16.31 -9.46 -47.75
C VAL A 778 -14.97 -10.02 -48.21
N PHE A 779 -14.33 -10.80 -47.34
CA PHE A 779 -13.12 -11.51 -47.71
C PHE A 779 -13.53 -12.64 -48.66
N GLU A 780 -13.58 -12.31 -49.94
CA GLU A 780 -13.79 -13.29 -51.00
C GLU A 780 -12.45 -13.91 -51.37
N TRP A 781 -12.14 -15.03 -50.75
CA TRP A 781 -11.07 -15.91 -51.20
C TRP A 781 -11.65 -16.98 -52.12
N GLN A 782 -11.24 -16.96 -53.39
CA GLN A 782 -11.44 -18.08 -54.30
C GLN A 782 -10.17 -18.93 -54.28
N GLU A 783 -10.26 -20.13 -53.70
CA GLU A 783 -9.18 -21.12 -53.80
C GLU A 783 -9.05 -21.51 -55.28
N PRO A 784 -7.90 -21.25 -55.94
CA PRO A 784 -7.76 -21.60 -57.34
C PRO A 784 -7.76 -23.12 -57.48
N GLU A 785 -8.79 -23.70 -58.12
CA GLU A 785 -9.03 -25.16 -58.16
C GLU A 785 -7.85 -25.97 -58.75
N ASP A 786 -6.97 -25.34 -59.54
CA ASP A 786 -5.85 -25.99 -60.25
C ASP A 786 -4.48 -25.30 -60.06
N ALA A 787 -4.34 -24.34 -59.13
CA ALA A 787 -3.03 -23.73 -58.90
C ALA A 787 -2.16 -24.62 -57.97
N PRO A 788 -0.90 -24.92 -58.35
CA PRO A 788 0.00 -25.64 -57.46
C PRO A 788 0.25 -24.80 -56.19
N PRO A 789 0.24 -25.43 -54.99
CA PRO A 789 0.46 -24.71 -53.74
C PRO A 789 1.81 -23.99 -53.73
N GLN A 790 1.80 -22.72 -53.32
CA GLN A 790 2.99 -21.91 -53.14
C GLN A 790 3.82 -22.43 -51.95
N ARG A 791 5.10 -22.09 -51.91
CA ARG A 791 6.04 -22.55 -50.89
C ARG A 791 6.57 -21.37 -50.08
N THR A 792 6.51 -21.46 -48.76
CA THR A 792 7.10 -20.42 -47.90
C THR A 792 8.63 -20.42 -48.04
N PRO A 793 9.33 -19.32 -47.68
CA PRO A 793 10.79 -19.30 -47.64
C PRO A 793 11.41 -20.39 -46.75
N LEU A 794 10.64 -20.93 -45.81
CA LEU A 794 11.04 -22.01 -44.90
C LEU A 794 10.56 -23.40 -45.38
N TYR A 795 10.00 -23.53 -46.59
CA TYR A 795 9.42 -24.78 -47.07
C TYR A 795 10.40 -25.96 -47.01
N ASP A 796 11.64 -25.78 -47.44
CA ASP A 796 12.63 -26.87 -47.42
C ASP A 796 12.94 -27.33 -45.99
N TRP A 797 12.94 -26.39 -45.04
CA TRP A 797 13.05 -26.71 -43.62
C TRP A 797 11.82 -27.48 -43.13
N HIS A 798 10.60 -27.00 -43.44
CA HIS A 798 9.36 -27.68 -43.08
C HIS A 798 9.32 -29.10 -43.62
N LYS A 799 9.62 -29.29 -44.90
CA LYS A 799 9.64 -30.59 -45.57
C LYS A 799 10.66 -31.55 -44.97
N ALA A 800 11.80 -31.05 -44.50
CA ALA A 800 12.79 -31.88 -43.82
C ALA A 800 12.36 -32.32 -42.41
N HIS A 801 11.43 -31.61 -41.77
CA HIS A 801 11.06 -31.82 -40.37
C HIS A 801 9.61 -32.26 -40.17
N THR A 802 8.77 -32.29 -41.22
CA THR A 802 7.40 -32.79 -41.18
C THR A 802 7.26 -34.11 -41.93
N ARG A 803 6.37 -34.98 -41.44
CA ARG A 803 5.94 -36.19 -42.17
C ARG A 803 4.79 -35.92 -43.13
N LYS A 804 4.14 -34.76 -43.02
CA LYS A 804 2.92 -34.44 -43.76
C LYS A 804 2.78 -32.94 -43.96
N ALA A 805 3.06 -32.50 -45.20
CA ALA A 805 2.64 -31.20 -45.69
C ALA A 805 1.33 -31.37 -46.48
N ILE A 806 0.41 -30.41 -46.34
CA ILE A 806 -0.84 -30.38 -47.10
C ILE A 806 -1.02 -28.99 -47.73
N PRO A 807 -1.76 -28.91 -48.84
CA PRO A 807 -2.28 -27.64 -49.33
C PRO A 807 -3.19 -27.01 -48.27
N PHE A 808 -2.90 -25.76 -47.91
CA PHE A 808 -3.69 -24.93 -47.01
C PHE A 808 -3.70 -23.50 -47.53
N ALA A 809 -4.88 -23.00 -47.92
CA ALA A 809 -5.07 -21.65 -48.45
C ALA A 809 -4.11 -21.31 -49.63
N GLY A 810 -3.88 -22.27 -50.52
CA GLY A 810 -2.96 -22.11 -51.66
C GLY A 810 -1.46 -22.23 -51.35
N TRP A 811 -1.07 -22.66 -50.15
CA TRP A 811 0.32 -22.90 -49.74
C TRP A 811 0.54 -24.35 -49.29
N ASP A 812 1.75 -24.89 -49.51
CA ASP A 812 2.16 -26.16 -48.94
C ASP A 812 2.65 -25.92 -47.50
N MET A 813 1.84 -26.32 -46.52
CA MET A 813 2.09 -26.07 -45.10
C MET A 813 2.25 -27.37 -44.31
N PRO A 814 3.14 -27.44 -43.31
CA PRO A 814 3.25 -28.60 -42.41
C PRO A 814 2.00 -28.71 -41.53
N VAL A 815 1.41 -29.90 -41.41
CA VAL A 815 0.27 -30.14 -40.48
C VAL A 815 0.76 -30.31 -39.05
N TRP A 816 1.88 -31.01 -38.90
CA TRP A 816 2.63 -31.21 -37.66
C TRP A 816 4.03 -31.74 -38.03
N TYR A 817 5.02 -31.46 -37.21
CA TYR A 817 6.38 -31.99 -37.31
C TYR A 817 6.49 -33.34 -36.60
N THR A 818 6.06 -33.42 -35.35
CA THR A 818 6.10 -34.63 -34.52
C THR A 818 4.70 -35.22 -34.33
N GLY A 819 3.74 -34.39 -33.91
CA GLY A 819 2.35 -34.78 -33.72
C GLY A 819 1.58 -33.77 -32.87
N VAL A 820 0.25 -33.71 -33.05
CA VAL A 820 -0.62 -32.71 -32.40
C VAL A 820 -0.47 -32.70 -30.87
N LEU A 821 -0.40 -33.87 -30.23
CA LEU A 821 -0.24 -33.97 -28.77
C LEU A 821 1.14 -33.51 -28.29
N ASP A 822 2.20 -33.84 -29.03
CA ASP A 822 3.58 -33.50 -28.65
C ASP A 822 3.86 -32.02 -28.87
N GLU A 823 3.35 -31.44 -29.95
CA GLU A 823 3.43 -30.01 -30.23
C GLU A 823 2.57 -29.20 -29.26
N HIS A 824 1.35 -29.67 -28.92
CA HIS A 824 0.54 -29.03 -27.89
C HIS A 824 1.24 -29.00 -26.53
N LYS A 825 1.91 -30.10 -26.15
CA LYS A 825 2.74 -30.14 -24.93
C LYS A 825 3.91 -29.17 -25.02
N ALA A 826 4.63 -29.13 -26.16
CA ALA A 826 5.78 -28.24 -26.35
C ALA A 826 5.40 -26.76 -26.22
N VAL A 827 4.27 -26.32 -26.78
CA VAL A 827 3.78 -24.95 -26.63
C VAL A 827 3.35 -24.63 -25.19
N ARG A 828 2.85 -25.64 -24.45
CA ARG A 828 2.45 -25.47 -23.04
C ARG A 828 3.62 -25.43 -22.07
N THR A 829 4.72 -26.13 -22.37
CA THR A 829 5.87 -26.27 -21.46
C THR A 829 7.09 -25.46 -21.85
N ALA A 830 7.15 -25.00 -23.11
CA ALA A 830 8.26 -24.21 -23.65
C ALA A 830 7.72 -23.08 -24.55
N ALA A 831 8.15 -23.02 -25.81
CA ALA A 831 7.75 -22.01 -26.78
C ALA A 831 7.39 -22.66 -28.12
N GLY A 832 6.37 -22.12 -28.80
CA GLY A 832 6.03 -22.47 -30.17
C GLY A 832 6.56 -21.43 -31.15
N LEU A 833 7.13 -21.88 -32.27
CA LEU A 833 7.49 -21.03 -33.40
C LEU A 833 6.52 -21.32 -34.55
N PHE A 834 5.85 -20.28 -35.05
CA PHE A 834 4.88 -20.38 -36.14
C PHE A 834 5.42 -19.69 -37.39
N ASP A 835 5.42 -20.42 -38.52
CA ASP A 835 5.70 -19.81 -39.82
C ASP A 835 4.44 -19.11 -40.35
N VAL A 836 4.42 -17.79 -40.18
CA VAL A 836 3.35 -16.92 -40.68
C VAL A 836 3.64 -16.36 -42.07
N ALA A 837 4.69 -16.81 -42.78
CA ALA A 837 5.04 -16.26 -44.10
C ALA A 837 3.96 -16.50 -45.18
N HIS A 838 3.05 -17.45 -44.96
CA HIS A 838 1.88 -17.69 -45.81
C HIS A 838 0.74 -16.68 -45.56
N MET A 839 0.73 -16.04 -44.39
CA MET A 839 -0.18 -14.96 -44.05
C MET A 839 0.43 -13.68 -44.63
N GLY A 840 -0.03 -13.26 -45.81
CA GLY A 840 0.52 -12.08 -46.49
C GLY A 840 0.58 -10.84 -45.58
N VAL A 841 1.56 -9.98 -45.83
CA VAL A 841 1.59 -8.63 -45.23
C VAL A 841 0.67 -7.75 -46.07
N LEU A 842 -0.24 -7.01 -45.42
CA LEU A 842 -1.09 -6.00 -46.06
C LEU A 842 -0.27 -4.91 -46.74
#